data_AF-A0A1I8FXE2-F1
#
_entry.id   AF-A0A1I8FXE2-F1
#
_cell.length_a   1.000
_cell.length_b   1.000
_cell.length_c   1.000
_cell.angle_alpha   90.00
_cell.angle_beta   90.00
_cell.angle_gamma   90.00
#
_symmetry.space_group_name_H-M   'P 1'
#
loop_
_entity.id
_entity.type
_entity.pdbx_description
1 polymer ?
#
loop_
_entity_poly.entity_id
_entity_poly.type
_entity_poly.pdbx_seq_one_letter_code
_entity_poly.pdbx_strand_id
1 'polypeptide(L)'
;MSEESETLSIVEVKEVLIAAQRLHELGSRMRSEPFDFKESDVGHIDDIIDALHELELHRNKAKDILETETIKCCAVRHKLMHYPDEINREIHEAVKAARSLNEDTINGLKRQLQEIIDEIEYLETHAKQLDAETEGLGPERDVIKLVFEAEVAKLNERLADKAGEQISLNENRDTVRSANVNIVDLEEDVVRLKEQMVGETVQKFNAQKEKNDEKKQVLAEVSVELAETTKERNDLTKQKQKLEEKNSSLESQEADTRQRTERQMERNKMLRDEIERIRQLNKSMTENHQRLMAQMKKTVEDFNEKSRRQEKRRDLSIQKKEELRDVLDEAVLVREQDAKTVREKSEELQEARNDLASKAEDIGRLQQEIIDMENRRMELADAHRSAVLTYNKQIAEMKEQLTRERSERMTVQDTNDKLQDTIDKFNKEQNAFTRQMNKLITDLKHENVALNDEHNELVGKIKEDTDRRARLEGELERGRRDFAEVTKQKEGIIDFLERDLERLGQDRTDRSRELEELLPKFAEFEAFFDQTLADYDALKKKIVALKNRKTGLEESSKRTDSQIGQLGNEISELEREKQRKLAQAERQLEELAEERMRSEKDIYSLGCKLKTVLEENARLRNGIQGFEQRTGRMRLTWESALHAKVRQEERRRAARERLEDGWEEDDVMRSEFQEVDLRLLVNLADIVGETEERREALERVTDSLETELSSLDSFLQTA
;
A
#
# COMPACT_ATOMS: atom_id res chain seq x y z
N MET A 1 -30.34 -44.67 -44.06
CA MET A 1 -31.47 -45.43 -44.63
C MET A 1 -32.03 -44.62 -45.79
N SER A 2 -31.29 -44.61 -46.89
CA SER A 2 -31.54 -43.73 -48.04
C SER A 2 -31.42 -44.59 -49.27
N GLU A 3 -32.44 -45.39 -49.54
CA GLU A 3 -32.61 -46.21 -50.74
C GLU A 3 -34.02 -46.80 -50.61
N GLU A 4 -35.03 -46.07 -51.08
CA GLU A 4 -36.39 -46.57 -51.42
C GLU A 4 -37.38 -45.45 -51.82
N SER A 5 -36.97 -44.18 -51.85
CA SER A 5 -37.88 -43.06 -52.20
C SER A 5 -37.79 -42.59 -53.67
N GLU A 6 -37.28 -43.42 -54.58
CA GLU A 6 -37.10 -43.06 -56.00
C GLU A 6 -37.88 -43.99 -56.95
N THR A 7 -39.16 -44.25 -56.70
CA THR A 7 -40.06 -44.80 -57.75
C THR A 7 -41.53 -44.52 -57.43
N LEU A 8 -41.96 -43.25 -57.38
CA LEU A 8 -43.39 -42.90 -57.47
C LEU A 8 -43.62 -41.53 -58.12
N SER A 9 -42.76 -41.21 -59.10
CA SER A 9 -43.00 -40.12 -60.03
C SER A 9 -44.04 -40.56 -61.05
N ILE A 10 -45.18 -39.86 -61.04
CA ILE A 10 -46.15 -39.76 -62.15
C ILE A 10 -46.61 -41.12 -62.68
N VAL A 11 -47.45 -41.80 -61.90
CA VAL A 11 -48.47 -42.64 -62.51
C VAL A 11 -49.63 -41.69 -62.84
N GLU A 12 -49.52 -40.96 -63.96
CA GLU A 12 -50.74 -40.71 -64.73
C GLU A 12 -51.35 -42.09 -64.91
N VAL A 13 -52.55 -42.28 -64.35
CA VAL A 13 -53.20 -43.57 -64.44
C VAL A 13 -53.44 -43.76 -65.93
N LYS A 14 -52.56 -44.56 -66.57
CA LYS A 14 -52.60 -44.84 -68.00
C LYS A 14 -54.01 -45.21 -68.43
N GLU A 15 -54.77 -45.83 -67.54
CA GLU A 15 -56.16 -46.23 -67.72
C GLU A 15 -57.10 -45.04 -67.97
N VAL A 16 -56.93 -43.88 -67.32
CA VAL A 16 -57.75 -42.67 -67.56
C VAL A 16 -57.41 -42.04 -68.90
N LEU A 17 -56.12 -41.98 -69.24
CA LEU A 17 -55.65 -41.45 -70.52
C LEU A 17 -56.07 -42.37 -71.68
N ILE A 18 -56.00 -43.69 -71.48
CA ILE A 18 -56.50 -44.70 -72.41
C ILE A 18 -58.03 -44.64 -72.52
N ALA A 19 -58.76 -44.40 -71.43
CA ALA A 19 -60.21 -44.24 -71.46
C ALA A 19 -60.62 -42.99 -72.24
N ALA A 20 -59.94 -41.86 -72.02
CA ALA A 20 -60.14 -40.62 -72.78
C ALA A 20 -59.82 -40.81 -74.27
N GLN A 21 -58.73 -41.51 -74.61
CA GLN A 21 -58.38 -41.85 -75.99
C GLN A 21 -59.43 -42.75 -76.66
N ARG A 22 -59.92 -43.77 -75.96
CA ARG A 22 -60.98 -44.67 -76.48
C ARG A 22 -62.31 -43.95 -76.67
N LEU A 23 -62.65 -43.03 -75.76
CA LEU A 23 -63.82 -42.16 -75.92
C LEU A 23 -63.65 -41.21 -77.09
N HIS A 24 -62.46 -40.67 -77.31
CA HIS A 24 -62.16 -39.81 -78.45
C HIS A 24 -62.22 -40.56 -79.78
N GLU A 25 -61.71 -41.80 -79.83
CA GLU A 25 -61.85 -42.71 -80.98
C GLU A 25 -63.33 -43.05 -81.24
N LEU A 26 -64.12 -43.29 -80.19
CA LEU A 26 -65.56 -43.52 -80.30
C LEU A 26 -66.29 -42.30 -80.87
N GLY A 27 -66.01 -41.10 -80.34
CA GLY A 27 -66.57 -39.85 -80.85
C GLY A 27 -66.14 -39.54 -82.30
N SER A 28 -64.94 -39.96 -82.70
CA SER A 28 -64.46 -39.85 -84.09
C SER A 28 -65.19 -40.83 -85.03
N ARG A 29 -65.43 -42.07 -84.58
CA ARG A 29 -66.20 -43.07 -85.36
C ARG A 29 -67.65 -42.65 -85.55
N MET A 30 -68.28 -42.14 -84.49
CA MET A 30 -69.66 -41.61 -84.54
C MET A 30 -69.82 -40.42 -85.50
N ARG A 31 -68.74 -39.68 -85.80
CA ARG A 31 -68.72 -38.62 -86.81
C ARG A 31 -68.48 -39.12 -88.26
N SER A 32 -67.94 -40.33 -88.43
CA SER A 32 -67.46 -40.84 -89.74
C SER A 32 -68.30 -41.97 -90.36
N GLU A 33 -69.05 -42.73 -89.57
CA GLU A 33 -69.90 -43.83 -90.07
C GLU A 33 -71.31 -43.33 -90.45
N PRO A 34 -72.04 -43.98 -91.38
CA PRO A 34 -73.33 -43.53 -91.91
C PRO A 34 -74.48 -43.88 -90.95
N PHE A 35 -74.29 -43.63 -89.66
CA PHE A 35 -75.32 -43.75 -88.63
C PHE A 35 -75.86 -42.34 -88.34
N ASP A 36 -77.19 -42.18 -88.30
CA ASP A 36 -77.90 -40.90 -88.08
C ASP A 36 -77.76 -40.39 -86.62
N PHE A 37 -76.53 -40.28 -86.11
CA PHE A 37 -76.26 -39.69 -84.80
C PHE A 37 -76.35 -38.17 -84.86
N LYS A 38 -76.93 -37.56 -83.83
CA LYS A 38 -77.01 -36.11 -83.73
C LYS A 38 -75.70 -35.55 -83.20
N GLU A 39 -75.39 -34.32 -83.58
CA GLU A 39 -74.19 -33.61 -83.11
C GLU A 39 -74.18 -33.43 -81.57
N SER A 40 -75.36 -33.42 -80.94
CA SER A 40 -75.52 -33.45 -79.48
C SER A 40 -74.95 -34.72 -78.84
N ASP A 41 -75.11 -35.88 -79.49
CA ASP A 41 -74.69 -37.17 -78.93
C ASP A 41 -73.16 -37.31 -78.95
N VAL A 42 -72.54 -36.71 -79.96
CA VAL A 42 -71.08 -36.61 -80.06
C VAL A 42 -70.52 -35.57 -79.07
N GLY A 43 -71.21 -34.44 -78.89
CA GLY A 43 -70.84 -33.43 -77.89
C GLY A 43 -70.82 -34.00 -76.46
N HIS A 44 -71.75 -34.90 -76.12
CA HIS A 44 -71.74 -35.57 -74.83
C HIS A 44 -70.49 -36.44 -74.57
N ILE A 45 -69.86 -36.98 -75.61
CA ILE A 45 -68.60 -37.73 -75.47
C ILE A 45 -67.45 -36.78 -75.16
N ASP A 46 -67.41 -35.62 -75.84
CA ASP A 46 -66.41 -34.59 -75.58
C ASP A 46 -66.57 -34.04 -74.15
N ASP A 47 -67.81 -33.82 -73.67
CA ASP A 47 -68.11 -33.43 -72.28
C ASP A 47 -67.62 -34.48 -71.25
N ILE A 48 -67.77 -35.78 -71.54
CA ILE A 48 -67.28 -36.87 -70.66
C ILE A 48 -65.75 -36.90 -70.63
N ILE A 49 -65.09 -36.66 -71.77
CA ILE A 49 -63.63 -36.58 -71.85
C ILE A 49 -63.12 -35.39 -71.02
N ASP A 50 -63.76 -34.23 -71.11
CA ASP A 50 -63.40 -33.05 -70.32
C ASP A 50 -63.61 -33.27 -68.83
N ALA A 51 -64.74 -33.89 -68.44
CA ALA A 51 -65.01 -34.26 -67.04
C ALA A 51 -63.98 -35.27 -66.50
N LEU A 52 -63.49 -36.21 -67.32
CA LEU A 52 -62.42 -37.14 -66.93
C LEU A 52 -61.09 -36.43 -66.70
N HIS A 53 -60.71 -35.48 -67.56
CA HIS A 53 -59.50 -34.68 -67.37
C HIS A 53 -59.61 -33.78 -66.14
N GLU A 54 -60.76 -33.16 -65.90
CA GLU A 54 -61.01 -32.33 -64.73
C GLU A 54 -60.92 -33.15 -63.44
N LEU A 55 -61.48 -34.37 -63.43
CA LEU A 55 -61.41 -35.28 -62.29
C LEU A 55 -59.97 -35.76 -62.03
N GLU A 56 -59.19 -36.04 -63.07
CA GLU A 56 -57.77 -36.40 -62.95
C GLU A 56 -56.94 -35.23 -62.39
N LEU A 57 -57.23 -34.00 -62.84
CA LEU A 57 -56.59 -32.79 -62.32
C LEU A 57 -56.90 -32.58 -60.84
N HIS A 58 -58.16 -32.77 -60.42
CA HIS A 58 -58.55 -32.69 -59.01
C HIS A 58 -57.89 -33.78 -58.17
N ARG A 59 -57.77 -35.02 -58.69
CA ARG A 59 -57.08 -36.11 -58.01
C ARG A 59 -55.60 -35.78 -57.79
N ASN A 60 -54.92 -35.25 -58.79
CA ASN A 60 -53.50 -34.88 -58.69
C ASN A 60 -53.30 -33.73 -57.68
N LYS A 61 -54.15 -32.69 -57.71
CA LYS A 61 -54.11 -31.63 -56.70
C LYS A 61 -54.33 -32.15 -55.28
N ALA A 62 -55.28 -33.08 -55.09
CA ALA A 62 -55.52 -33.69 -53.79
C ALA A 62 -54.31 -34.52 -53.31
N LYS A 63 -53.66 -35.24 -54.23
CA LYS A 63 -52.42 -35.98 -53.94
C LYS A 63 -51.30 -35.04 -53.49
N ASP A 64 -51.05 -33.95 -54.22
CA ASP A 64 -50.01 -32.98 -53.87
C ASP A 64 -50.25 -32.36 -52.48
N ILE A 65 -51.50 -32.01 -52.17
CA ILE A 65 -51.87 -31.50 -50.85
C ILE A 65 -51.61 -32.55 -49.77
N LEU A 66 -51.99 -33.81 -50.00
CA LEU A 66 -51.74 -34.88 -49.03
C LEU A 66 -50.26 -35.15 -48.82
N GLU A 67 -49.44 -35.12 -49.87
CA GLU A 67 -48.00 -35.30 -49.77
C GLU A 67 -47.35 -34.15 -48.97
N THR A 68 -47.72 -32.90 -49.28
CA THR A 68 -47.20 -31.74 -48.54
C THR A 68 -47.60 -31.76 -47.06
N GLU A 69 -48.84 -32.12 -46.74
CA GLU A 69 -49.28 -32.25 -45.35
C GLU A 69 -48.63 -33.44 -44.63
N THR A 70 -48.37 -34.54 -45.34
CA THR A 70 -47.64 -35.69 -44.80
C THR A 70 -46.19 -35.31 -44.45
N ILE A 71 -45.50 -34.58 -45.34
CA ILE A 71 -44.15 -34.07 -45.10
C ILE A 71 -44.13 -33.11 -43.89
N LYS A 72 -45.08 -32.17 -43.83
CA LYS A 72 -45.21 -31.24 -42.69
C LYS A 72 -45.47 -31.99 -41.38
N CYS A 73 -46.37 -32.98 -41.38
CA CYS A 73 -46.65 -33.82 -40.23
C CYS A 73 -45.40 -34.60 -39.77
N CYS A 74 -44.63 -35.16 -40.70
CA CYS A 74 -43.36 -35.83 -40.39
C CYS A 74 -42.34 -34.86 -39.78
N ALA A 75 -42.19 -33.65 -40.32
CA ALA A 75 -41.30 -32.63 -39.77
C ALA A 75 -41.70 -32.20 -38.36
N VAL A 76 -43.01 -32.04 -38.10
CA VAL A 76 -43.53 -31.72 -36.77
C VAL A 76 -43.30 -32.88 -35.80
N ARG A 77 -43.53 -34.13 -36.22
CA ARG A 77 -43.29 -35.32 -35.39
C ARG A 77 -41.81 -35.45 -35.01
N HIS A 78 -40.91 -35.22 -35.96
CA HIS A 78 -39.47 -35.20 -35.71
C HIS A 78 -39.11 -34.14 -34.66
N LYS A 79 -39.59 -32.89 -34.84
CA LYS A 79 -39.37 -31.82 -33.86
C LYS A 79 -39.92 -32.15 -32.48
N LEU A 80 -41.13 -32.72 -32.40
CA LEU A 80 -41.74 -33.14 -31.14
C LEU A 80 -40.96 -34.26 -30.43
N MET A 81 -40.33 -35.15 -31.18
CA MET A 81 -39.47 -36.21 -30.62
C MET A 81 -38.16 -35.65 -30.04
N HIS A 82 -37.56 -34.65 -30.68
CA HIS A 82 -36.23 -34.14 -30.30
C HIS A 82 -36.25 -32.92 -29.37
N TYR A 83 -37.33 -32.13 -29.33
CA TYR A 83 -37.43 -30.98 -28.44
C TYR A 83 -37.26 -31.31 -26.95
N PRO A 84 -37.80 -32.41 -26.41
CA PRO A 84 -37.55 -32.77 -25.02
C PRO A 84 -36.06 -32.95 -24.71
N ASP A 85 -35.30 -33.56 -25.62
CA ASP A 85 -33.87 -33.78 -25.44
C ASP A 85 -33.07 -32.49 -25.56
N GLU A 86 -33.41 -31.65 -26.55
CA GLU A 86 -32.79 -30.33 -26.73
C GLU A 86 -33.04 -29.40 -25.53
N ILE A 87 -34.29 -29.35 -25.05
CA ILE A 87 -34.68 -28.56 -23.86
C ILE A 87 -33.98 -29.11 -22.62
N ASN A 88 -33.92 -30.43 -22.43
CA ASN A 88 -33.23 -31.03 -21.30
C ASN A 88 -31.72 -30.74 -21.33
N ARG A 89 -31.12 -30.74 -22.53
CA ARG A 89 -29.71 -30.39 -22.74
C ARG A 89 -29.46 -28.93 -22.38
N GLU A 90 -30.30 -28.01 -22.86
CA GLU A 90 -30.21 -26.57 -22.57
C GLU A 90 -30.40 -26.29 -21.06
N ILE A 91 -31.38 -26.94 -20.42
CA ILE A 91 -31.58 -26.84 -18.97
C ILE A 91 -30.36 -27.36 -18.22
N HIS A 92 -29.77 -28.49 -18.64
CA HIS A 92 -28.56 -29.03 -18.00
C HIS A 92 -27.36 -28.09 -18.17
N GLU A 93 -27.18 -27.49 -19.34
CA GLU A 93 -26.12 -26.51 -19.60
C GLU A 93 -26.32 -25.26 -18.73
N ALA A 94 -27.54 -24.72 -18.65
CA ALA A 94 -27.87 -23.58 -17.81
C ALA A 94 -27.66 -23.89 -16.31
N VAL A 95 -28.07 -25.07 -15.85
CA VAL A 95 -27.87 -25.51 -14.46
C VAL A 95 -26.38 -25.71 -14.15
N LYS A 96 -25.60 -26.28 -15.07
CA LYS A 96 -24.13 -26.40 -14.89
C LYS A 96 -23.47 -25.03 -14.83
N ALA A 97 -23.84 -24.10 -15.72
CA ALA A 97 -23.32 -22.73 -15.70
C ALA A 97 -23.67 -22.02 -14.39
N ALA A 98 -24.92 -22.13 -13.92
CA ALA A 98 -25.36 -21.55 -12.65
C ALA A 98 -24.62 -22.18 -11.45
N ARG A 99 -24.37 -23.49 -11.46
CA ARG A 99 -23.60 -24.17 -10.41
C ARG A 99 -22.14 -23.71 -10.39
N SER A 100 -21.50 -23.64 -11.56
CA SER A 100 -20.13 -23.14 -11.69
C SER A 100 -20.02 -21.70 -11.18
N LEU A 101 -20.93 -20.82 -11.61
CA LEU A 101 -20.96 -19.43 -11.14
C LEU A 101 -21.17 -19.33 -9.63
N ASN A 102 -22.05 -20.17 -9.06
CA ASN A 102 -22.27 -20.20 -7.62
C ASN A 102 -21.04 -20.73 -6.86
N GLU A 103 -20.35 -21.72 -7.41
CA GLU A 103 -19.11 -22.26 -6.84
C GLU A 103 -17.98 -21.21 -6.89
N ASP A 104 -17.81 -20.52 -8.01
CA ASP A 104 -16.83 -19.45 -8.17
C ASP A 104 -17.11 -18.28 -7.20
N THR A 105 -18.37 -17.89 -7.03
CA THR A 105 -18.75 -16.83 -6.09
C THR A 105 -18.57 -17.26 -4.63
N ILE A 106 -18.93 -18.50 -4.27
CA ILE A 106 -18.68 -19.04 -2.92
C ILE A 106 -17.17 -19.09 -2.63
N ASN A 107 -16.36 -19.55 -3.58
CA ASN A 107 -14.91 -19.61 -3.42
C ASN A 107 -14.29 -18.21 -3.35
N GLY A 108 -14.79 -17.26 -4.15
CA GLY A 108 -14.41 -15.84 -4.07
C GLY A 108 -14.71 -15.25 -2.69
N LEU A 109 -15.91 -15.50 -2.17
CA LEU A 109 -16.31 -15.06 -0.82
C LEU A 109 -15.48 -15.72 0.27
N LYS A 110 -15.19 -17.03 0.17
CA LYS A 110 -14.31 -17.72 1.13
C LYS A 110 -12.90 -17.13 1.14
N ARG A 111 -12.36 -16.80 -0.04
CA ARG A 111 -11.03 -16.19 -0.16
C ARG A 111 -11.01 -14.79 0.46
N GLN A 112 -12.02 -13.97 0.18
CA GLN A 112 -12.17 -12.65 0.81
C GLN A 112 -12.31 -12.75 2.33
N LEU A 113 -13.08 -13.74 2.81
CA LEU A 113 -13.27 -13.95 4.24
C LEU A 113 -11.97 -14.40 4.90
N GLN A 114 -11.16 -15.23 4.23
CA GLN A 114 -9.82 -15.58 4.69
C GLN A 114 -8.88 -14.38 4.70
N GLU A 115 -8.87 -13.55 3.65
CA GLU A 115 -8.07 -12.31 3.61
C GLU A 115 -8.42 -11.39 4.78
N ILE A 116 -9.71 -11.23 5.10
CA ILE A 116 -10.16 -10.45 6.25
C ILE A 116 -9.71 -11.07 7.57
N ILE A 117 -9.77 -12.40 7.71
CA ILE A 117 -9.28 -13.10 8.91
C ILE A 117 -7.77 -12.86 9.08
N ASP A 118 -6.99 -13.03 8.02
CA ASP A 118 -5.54 -12.83 8.04
C ASP A 118 -5.20 -11.36 8.37
N GLU A 119 -5.99 -10.40 7.86
CA GLU A 119 -5.85 -8.98 8.18
C GLU A 119 -6.23 -8.65 9.63
N ILE A 120 -7.27 -9.29 10.17
CA ILE A 120 -7.63 -9.18 11.60
C ILE A 120 -6.50 -9.73 12.47
N GLU A 121 -5.95 -10.91 12.17
CA GLU A 121 -4.83 -11.48 12.93
C GLU A 121 -3.58 -10.59 12.85
N TYR A 122 -3.28 -10.02 11.68
CA TYR A 122 -2.21 -9.05 11.52
C TYR A 122 -2.44 -7.80 12.37
N LEU A 123 -3.64 -7.23 12.35
CA LEU A 123 -3.98 -6.05 13.15
C LEU A 123 -3.93 -6.35 14.66
N GLU A 124 -4.40 -7.52 15.10
CA GLU A 124 -4.33 -7.93 16.50
C GLU A 124 -2.89 -8.11 16.97
N THR A 125 -2.03 -8.72 16.14
CA THR A 125 -0.61 -8.87 16.47
C THR A 125 0.11 -7.53 16.48
N HIS A 126 -0.21 -6.63 15.54
CA HIS A 126 0.35 -5.29 15.50
C HIS A 126 -0.12 -4.42 16.68
N ALA A 127 -1.39 -4.52 17.08
CA ALA A 127 -1.90 -3.85 18.28
C ALA A 127 -1.17 -4.32 19.54
N LYS A 128 -0.95 -5.63 19.71
CA LYS A 128 -0.16 -6.17 20.82
C LYS A 128 1.29 -5.67 20.83
N GLN A 129 1.90 -5.51 19.65
CA GLN A 129 3.25 -4.93 19.54
C GLN A 129 3.28 -3.47 19.95
N LEU A 130 2.31 -2.67 19.49
CA LEU A 130 2.18 -1.27 19.86
C LEU A 130 1.91 -1.09 21.36
N ASP A 131 1.07 -1.94 21.95
CA ASP A 131 0.83 -1.94 23.40
C ASP A 131 2.13 -2.23 24.16
N ALA A 132 2.91 -3.23 23.73
CA ALA A 132 4.20 -3.56 24.33
C ALA A 132 5.24 -2.44 24.18
N GLU A 133 5.30 -1.78 23.02
CA GLU A 133 6.15 -0.60 22.80
C GLU A 133 5.70 0.58 23.67
N THR A 134 4.40 0.80 23.82
CA THR A 134 3.84 1.88 24.64
C THR A 134 4.12 1.62 26.13
N GLU A 135 3.98 0.37 26.59
CA GLU A 135 4.38 -0.04 27.93
C GLU A 135 5.89 0.12 28.16
N GLY A 136 6.73 -0.16 27.15
CA GLY A 136 8.19 0.03 27.20
C GLY A 136 8.62 1.49 27.23
N LEU A 137 7.92 2.37 26.50
CA LEU A 137 8.20 3.81 26.45
C LEU A 137 7.70 4.58 27.68
N GLY A 138 6.71 4.04 28.40
CA GLY A 138 6.21 4.60 29.66
C GLY A 138 7.31 4.93 30.69
N PRO A 139 8.15 3.94 31.09
CA PRO A 139 9.24 4.18 32.04
C PRO A 139 10.33 5.10 31.47
N GLU A 140 10.65 5.05 30.18
CA GLU A 140 11.61 5.99 29.57
C GLU A 140 11.10 7.44 29.64
N ARG A 141 9.82 7.65 29.35
CA ARG A 141 9.18 8.97 29.49
C ARG A 141 9.25 9.46 30.93
N ASP A 142 8.98 8.59 31.90
CA ASP A 142 8.99 8.97 33.32
C ASP A 142 10.42 9.26 33.82
N VAL A 143 11.44 8.55 33.32
CA VAL A 143 12.86 8.86 33.57
C VAL A 143 13.24 10.21 32.97
N ILE A 144 12.87 10.48 31.71
CA ILE A 144 13.14 11.77 31.06
C ILE A 144 12.44 12.90 31.82
N LYS A 145 11.21 12.68 32.27
CA LYS A 145 10.44 13.65 33.06
C LYS A 145 11.13 13.94 34.40
N LEU A 146 11.62 12.91 35.10
CA LEU A 146 12.40 13.08 36.33
C LEU A 146 13.70 13.86 36.09
N VAL A 147 14.43 13.57 35.01
CA VAL A 147 15.65 14.30 34.65
C VAL A 147 15.34 15.76 34.34
N PHE A 148 14.30 16.01 33.56
CA PHE A 148 13.84 17.36 33.24
C PHE A 148 13.42 18.14 34.49
N GLU A 149 12.62 17.55 35.37
CA GLU A 149 12.21 18.15 36.64
C GLU A 149 13.42 18.47 37.53
N ALA A 150 14.44 17.60 37.55
CA ALA A 150 15.69 17.84 38.27
C ALA A 150 16.52 18.98 37.66
N GLU A 151 16.57 19.11 36.33
CA GLU A 151 17.23 20.24 35.65
C GLU A 151 16.49 21.55 35.89
N VAL A 152 15.16 21.54 35.83
CA VAL A 152 14.32 22.72 36.17
C VAL A 152 14.56 23.14 37.62
N ALA A 153 14.65 22.18 38.55
CA ALA A 153 14.97 22.48 39.95
C ALA A 153 16.35 23.14 40.09
N LYS A 154 17.39 22.61 39.42
CA LYS A 154 18.73 23.23 39.39
C LYS A 154 18.72 24.62 38.77
N LEU A 155 17.93 24.84 37.72
CA LEU A 155 17.80 26.15 37.09
C LEU A 155 17.14 27.15 38.05
N ASN A 156 16.10 26.74 38.75
CA ASN A 156 15.43 27.58 39.75
C ASN A 156 16.36 27.91 40.93
N GLU A 157 17.17 26.96 41.39
CA GLU A 157 18.21 27.20 42.40
C GLU A 157 19.21 28.25 41.92
N ARG A 158 19.76 28.11 40.71
CA ARG A 158 20.67 29.11 40.12
C ARG A 158 20.03 30.48 39.94
N LEU A 159 18.74 30.54 39.58
CA LEU A 159 18.02 31.80 39.47
C LEU A 159 17.82 32.45 40.84
N ALA A 160 17.55 31.65 41.87
CA ALA A 160 17.46 32.12 43.25
C ALA A 160 18.82 32.63 43.76
N ASP A 161 19.91 31.90 43.51
CA ASP A 161 21.28 32.33 43.85
C ASP A 161 21.63 33.63 43.14
N LYS A 162 21.38 33.71 41.83
CA LYS A 162 21.60 34.93 41.05
C LYS A 162 20.80 36.10 41.59
N ALA A 163 19.54 35.88 41.98
CA ALA A 163 18.73 36.92 42.62
C ALA A 163 19.32 37.32 43.98
N GLY A 164 19.82 36.37 44.79
CA GLY A 164 20.50 36.63 46.05
C GLY A 164 21.80 37.42 45.90
N GLU A 165 22.61 37.08 44.90
CA GLU A 165 23.82 37.85 44.53
C GLU A 165 23.45 39.25 44.06
N GLN A 166 22.39 39.40 43.27
CA GLN A 166 21.91 40.71 42.80
C GLN A 166 21.43 41.58 43.98
N ILE A 167 20.75 40.99 44.97
CA ILE A 167 20.34 41.66 46.20
C ILE A 167 21.60 42.09 46.98
N SER A 168 22.54 41.17 47.22
CA SER A 168 23.81 41.47 47.92
C SER A 168 24.62 42.56 47.22
N LEU A 169 24.63 42.56 45.88
CA LEU A 169 25.29 43.60 45.09
C LEU A 169 24.61 44.96 45.26
N ASN A 170 23.27 45.00 45.26
CA ASN A 170 22.52 46.23 45.50
C ASN A 170 22.74 46.75 46.92
N GLU A 171 22.71 45.87 47.93
CA GLU A 171 23.03 46.20 49.32
C GLU A 171 24.45 46.77 49.43
N ASN A 172 25.44 46.12 48.81
CA ASN A 172 26.82 46.63 48.76
C ASN A 172 26.92 47.97 48.02
N ARG A 173 26.12 48.18 46.97
CA ARG A 173 26.08 49.48 46.27
C ARG A 173 25.49 50.56 47.17
N ASP A 174 24.47 50.24 47.95
CA ASP A 174 23.83 51.17 48.86
C ASP A 174 24.71 51.45 50.09
N THR A 175 25.47 50.47 50.58
CA THR A 175 26.51 50.71 51.61
C THR A 175 27.62 51.61 51.07
N VAL A 176 28.12 51.36 49.85
CA VAL A 176 29.10 52.26 49.19
C VAL A 176 28.55 53.66 49.00
N ARG A 177 27.26 53.81 48.61
CA ARG A 177 26.62 55.12 48.53
C ARG A 177 26.54 55.81 49.89
N SER A 178 26.16 55.08 50.94
CA SER A 178 26.12 55.63 52.30
C SER A 178 27.51 56.05 52.79
N ALA A 179 28.54 55.27 52.47
CA ALA A 179 29.93 55.60 52.77
C ALA A 179 30.39 56.84 51.98
N ASN A 180 30.01 56.96 50.71
CA ASN A 180 30.31 58.14 49.90
C ASN A 180 29.60 59.39 50.43
N VAL A 181 28.34 59.29 50.88
CA VAL A 181 27.65 60.39 51.55
C VAL A 181 28.38 60.78 52.83
N ASN A 182 28.78 59.81 53.65
CA ASN A 182 29.58 60.09 54.85
C ASN A 182 30.94 60.71 54.52
N ILE A 183 31.58 60.32 53.40
CA ILE A 183 32.82 60.95 52.93
C ILE A 183 32.57 62.40 52.54
N VAL A 184 31.49 62.69 51.80
CA VAL A 184 31.12 64.07 51.45
C VAL A 184 30.84 64.89 52.71
N ASP A 185 30.11 64.34 53.69
CA ASP A 185 29.85 65.01 54.97
C ASP A 185 31.16 65.28 55.74
N LEU A 186 32.09 64.30 55.74
CA LEU A 186 33.42 64.47 56.33
C LEU A 186 34.28 65.47 55.55
N GLU A 187 34.16 65.53 54.22
CA GLU A 187 34.84 66.52 53.38
C GLU A 187 34.29 67.92 53.68
N GLU A 188 32.98 68.08 53.86
CA GLU A 188 32.36 69.34 54.32
C GLU A 188 32.83 69.71 55.73
N ASP A 189 32.96 68.74 56.64
CA ASP A 189 33.51 68.96 57.97
C ASP A 189 35.01 69.33 57.93
N VAL A 190 35.78 68.73 57.04
CA VAL A 190 37.19 69.08 56.79
C VAL A 190 37.29 70.49 56.19
N VAL A 191 36.37 70.88 55.29
CA VAL A 191 36.32 72.25 54.76
C VAL A 191 35.94 73.23 55.86
N ARG A 192 34.93 72.93 56.70
CA ARG A 192 34.59 73.75 57.88
C ARG A 192 35.75 73.87 58.86
N LEU A 193 36.48 72.78 59.12
CA LEU A 193 37.68 72.79 59.97
C LEU A 193 38.81 73.59 59.31
N LYS A 194 39.00 73.50 57.99
CA LYS A 194 39.95 74.35 57.26
C LYS A 194 39.54 75.82 57.32
N GLU A 195 38.26 76.17 57.23
CA GLU A 195 37.77 77.53 57.38
C GLU A 195 37.96 78.06 58.81
N GLN A 196 37.74 77.22 59.83
CA GLN A 196 38.05 77.55 61.23
C GLN A 196 39.56 77.72 61.45
N MET A 197 40.39 76.83 60.90
CA MET A 197 41.84 76.96 60.92
C MET A 197 42.33 78.18 60.14
N VAL A 198 41.68 78.55 59.04
CA VAL A 198 41.96 79.79 58.28
C VAL A 198 41.58 81.02 59.12
N GLY A 199 40.44 81.00 59.82
CA GLY A 199 40.05 82.06 60.77
C GLY A 199 41.07 82.24 61.91
N GLU A 200 41.57 81.14 62.45
CA GLU A 200 42.61 81.16 63.51
C GLU A 200 44.01 81.49 62.98
N THR A 201 44.34 81.12 61.73
CA THR A 201 45.63 81.43 61.10
C THR A 201 45.70 82.86 60.60
N VAL A 202 44.60 83.49 60.17
CA VAL A 202 44.57 84.93 59.82
C VAL A 202 44.83 85.82 61.05
N GLN A 203 44.40 85.42 62.24
CA GLN A 203 44.74 86.13 63.49
C GLN A 203 46.21 85.96 63.93
N LYS A 204 46.85 84.85 63.56
CA LYS A 204 48.28 84.58 63.85
C LYS A 204 49.23 85.07 62.73
N PHE A 205 48.74 85.26 61.49
CA PHE A 205 49.51 85.66 60.30
C PHE A 205 49.96 87.14 60.33
N ASN A 206 49.28 88.01 61.08
CA ASN A 206 49.69 89.41 61.24
C ASN A 206 50.87 89.62 62.22
N ALA A 207 51.25 88.59 63.01
CA ALA A 207 52.29 88.70 64.03
C ALA A 207 53.63 88.01 63.67
N GLN A 208 53.66 87.15 62.64
CA GLN A 208 54.83 86.32 62.32
C GLN A 208 55.37 86.56 60.89
N LYS A 209 55.26 87.81 60.41
CA LYS A 209 55.88 88.30 59.16
C LYS A 209 57.37 88.67 59.33
N GLU A 210 57.96 88.36 60.48
CA GLU A 210 59.25 88.92 60.92
C GLU A 210 60.37 87.91 61.24
N LYS A 211 60.28 86.63 60.87
CA LYS A 211 61.33 85.67 61.29
C LYS A 211 61.79 84.57 60.34
N ASN A 212 62.19 84.93 59.12
CA ASN A 212 63.10 84.13 58.27
C ASN A 212 62.52 82.82 57.72
N ASP A 213 62.50 82.60 56.41
CA ASP A 213 63.68 82.45 55.53
C ASP A 213 64.59 81.24 55.80
N GLU A 214 64.22 80.27 56.65
CA GLU A 214 65.18 79.18 56.98
C GLU A 214 64.81 77.71 56.73
N LYS A 215 63.68 77.32 56.12
CA LYS A 215 63.44 75.88 55.85
C LYS A 215 62.87 75.54 54.48
N LYS A 216 63.76 75.65 53.50
CA LYS A 216 63.76 75.10 52.15
C LYS A 216 63.71 73.55 52.11
N GLN A 217 62.85 72.88 52.89
CA GLN A 217 62.85 71.41 52.98
C GLN A 217 61.53 70.77 53.43
N VAL A 218 60.46 70.85 52.63
CA VAL A 218 59.43 69.76 52.56
C VAL A 218 58.90 69.66 51.13
N LEU A 219 59.80 69.25 50.24
CA LEU A 219 59.51 68.81 48.87
C LEU A 219 59.06 67.34 48.92
N ALA A 220 58.05 66.99 49.74
CA ALA A 220 57.79 65.58 50.07
C ALA A 220 56.32 65.12 50.28
N GLU A 221 55.28 65.96 50.22
CA GLU A 221 53.91 65.45 50.53
C GLU A 221 52.88 65.52 49.39
N VAL A 222 53.20 66.08 48.23
CA VAL A 222 52.25 66.09 47.08
C VAL A 222 52.49 64.91 46.12
N SER A 223 53.34 63.95 46.49
CA SER A 223 53.61 62.74 45.68
C SER A 223 52.88 61.48 46.13
N VAL A 224 51.82 61.59 46.93
CA VAL A 224 51.08 60.41 47.45
C VAL A 224 49.70 60.24 46.81
N GLU A 225 49.02 61.29 46.35
CA GLU A 225 47.66 61.15 45.79
C GLU A 225 47.62 60.71 44.31
N LEU A 226 48.76 60.64 43.61
CA LEU A 226 48.85 60.13 42.22
C LEU A 226 49.38 58.68 42.10
N ALA A 227 49.64 58.03 43.24
CA ALA A 227 50.25 56.69 43.29
C ALA A 227 49.23 55.54 43.38
N GLU A 228 47.97 55.80 43.74
CA GLU A 228 46.97 54.75 43.91
C GLU A 228 46.14 54.49 42.63
N THR A 229 45.83 55.52 41.84
CA THR A 229 45.13 55.34 40.54
C THR A 229 46.02 54.82 39.41
N THR A 230 47.34 54.79 39.60
CA THR A 230 48.31 54.24 38.64
C THR A 230 48.59 52.75 38.83
N LYS A 231 48.22 52.14 39.97
CA LYS A 231 48.50 50.72 40.24
C LYS A 231 47.47 49.79 39.59
N GLU A 232 46.17 50.10 39.70
CA GLU A 232 45.10 49.32 39.06
C GLU A 232 45.16 49.41 37.53
N ARG A 233 45.49 50.59 37.00
CA ARG A 233 45.70 50.77 35.55
C ARG A 233 46.93 50.01 35.07
N ASN A 234 48.02 49.95 35.83
CA ASN A 234 49.23 49.20 35.44
C ASN A 234 49.03 47.67 35.49
N ASP A 235 48.21 47.14 36.40
CA ASP A 235 47.94 45.71 36.47
C ASP A 235 47.01 45.23 35.35
N LEU A 236 46.00 46.02 34.99
CA LEU A 236 45.17 45.77 33.79
C LEU A 236 45.97 45.93 32.49
N THR A 237 46.90 46.88 32.41
CA THR A 237 47.76 47.06 31.23
C THR A 237 48.78 45.92 31.11
N LYS A 238 49.32 45.39 32.21
CA LYS A 238 50.20 44.21 32.22
C LYS A 238 49.47 42.91 31.91
N GLN A 239 48.22 42.73 32.37
CA GLN A 239 47.41 41.58 31.97
C GLN A 239 47.05 41.65 30.49
N LYS A 240 46.70 42.84 29.97
CA LYS A 240 46.46 43.06 28.55
C LYS A 240 47.71 42.77 27.70
N GLN A 241 48.88 43.26 28.10
CA GLN A 241 50.14 42.95 27.42
C GLN A 241 50.48 41.45 27.45
N LYS A 242 50.24 40.75 28.58
CA LYS A 242 50.47 39.29 28.66
C LYS A 242 49.49 38.50 27.80
N LEU A 243 48.25 38.97 27.65
CA LEU A 243 47.28 38.36 26.75
C LEU A 243 47.61 38.65 25.29
N GLU A 244 48.07 39.86 24.95
CA GLU A 244 48.53 40.23 23.61
C GLU A 244 49.83 39.48 23.23
N GLU A 245 50.79 39.32 24.14
CA GLU A 245 51.99 38.49 23.94
C GLU A 245 51.62 37.02 23.75
N LYS A 246 50.70 36.47 24.57
CA LYS A 246 50.18 35.11 24.35
C LYS A 246 49.43 34.97 23.04
N ASN A 247 48.65 35.96 22.63
CA ASN A 247 47.95 35.94 21.34
C ASN A 247 48.95 35.99 20.19
N SER A 248 49.95 36.87 20.23
CA SER A 248 51.00 36.91 19.22
C SER A 248 51.83 35.62 19.17
N SER A 249 52.05 34.99 20.33
CA SER A 249 52.72 33.69 20.43
C SER A 249 51.86 32.56 19.87
N LEU A 250 50.54 32.60 20.10
CA LEU A 250 49.60 31.61 19.57
C LEU A 250 49.39 31.81 18.07
N GLU A 251 49.28 33.03 17.58
CA GLU A 251 49.22 33.36 16.14
C GLU A 251 50.51 32.97 15.43
N SER A 252 51.67 33.22 16.06
CA SER A 252 52.96 32.74 15.53
C SER A 252 53.02 31.22 15.53
N GLN A 253 52.53 30.55 16.57
CA GLN A 253 52.51 29.08 16.64
C GLN A 253 51.51 28.48 15.63
N GLU A 254 50.38 29.14 15.40
CA GLU A 254 49.38 28.75 14.41
C GLU A 254 49.93 28.93 12.99
N ALA A 255 50.61 30.05 12.70
CA ALA A 255 51.31 30.25 11.45
C ALA A 255 52.42 29.19 11.23
N ASP A 256 53.18 28.85 12.27
CA ASP A 256 54.23 27.83 12.21
C ASP A 256 53.65 26.42 11.98
N THR A 257 52.52 26.09 12.63
CA THR A 257 51.82 24.82 12.40
C THR A 257 51.20 24.75 11.01
N ARG A 258 50.60 25.83 10.51
CA ARG A 258 50.07 25.92 9.13
C ARG A 258 51.18 25.74 8.11
N GLN A 259 52.33 26.39 8.30
CA GLN A 259 53.50 26.23 7.44
C GLN A 259 54.08 24.80 7.53
N ARG A 260 54.06 24.17 8.71
CA ARG A 260 54.47 22.75 8.86
C ARG A 260 53.50 21.82 8.15
N THR A 261 52.19 22.06 8.22
CA THR A 261 51.19 21.25 7.50
C THR A 261 51.30 21.42 5.98
N GLU A 262 51.56 22.63 5.49
CA GLU A 262 51.82 22.86 4.06
C GLU A 262 53.10 22.15 3.59
N ARG A 263 54.19 22.26 4.36
CA ARG A 263 55.43 21.52 4.06
C ARG A 263 55.23 20.00 4.12
N GLN A 264 54.38 19.49 5.00
CA GLN A 264 54.03 18.07 5.08
C GLN A 264 53.16 17.64 3.90
N MET A 265 52.24 18.49 3.43
CA MET A 265 51.44 18.25 2.22
C MET A 265 52.32 18.24 0.97
N GLU A 266 53.26 19.18 0.84
CA GLU A 266 54.23 19.22 -0.27
C GLU A 266 55.17 18.01 -0.23
N ARG A 267 55.66 17.62 0.96
CA ARG A 267 56.43 16.38 1.14
C ARG A 267 55.62 15.13 0.80
N ASN A 268 54.36 15.05 1.22
CA ASN A 268 53.49 13.92 0.87
C ASN A 268 53.19 13.86 -0.63
N LYS A 269 53.08 15.01 -1.30
CA LYS A 269 52.96 15.07 -2.76
C LYS A 269 54.24 14.60 -3.43
N MET A 270 55.41 15.07 -3.00
CA MET A 270 56.71 14.60 -3.50
C MET A 270 56.94 13.11 -3.23
N LEU A 271 56.50 12.59 -2.07
CA LEU A 271 56.58 11.16 -1.75
C LEU A 271 55.63 10.33 -2.62
N ARG A 272 54.43 10.83 -2.95
CA ARG A 272 53.54 10.15 -3.91
C ARG A 272 54.15 10.11 -5.31
N ASP A 273 54.72 11.22 -5.76
CA ASP A 273 55.39 11.29 -7.06
C ASP A 273 56.64 10.39 -7.09
N GLU A 274 57.36 10.28 -5.98
CA GLU A 274 58.52 9.38 -5.84
C GLU A 274 58.09 7.90 -5.75
N ILE A 275 57.00 7.58 -5.05
CA ILE A 275 56.41 6.23 -5.06
C ILE A 275 55.99 5.84 -6.47
N GLU A 276 55.41 6.76 -7.24
CA GLU A 276 55.00 6.50 -8.62
C GLU A 276 56.20 6.34 -9.55
N ARG A 277 57.28 7.12 -9.36
CA ARG A 277 58.57 6.89 -10.03
C ARG A 277 59.18 5.54 -9.66
N ILE A 278 59.18 5.17 -8.38
CA ILE A 278 59.68 3.87 -7.90
C ILE A 278 58.85 2.73 -8.49
N ARG A 279 57.53 2.89 -8.63
CA ARG A 279 56.67 1.90 -9.31
C ARG A 279 57.02 1.75 -10.78
N GLN A 280 57.22 2.87 -11.50
CA GLN A 280 57.65 2.84 -12.90
C GLN A 280 59.05 2.24 -13.07
N LEU A 281 59.98 2.59 -12.17
CA LEU A 281 61.33 2.04 -12.12
C LEU A 281 61.31 0.55 -11.79
N ASN A 282 60.51 0.11 -10.82
CA ASN A 282 60.31 -1.30 -10.49
C ASN A 282 59.72 -2.07 -11.66
N LYS A 283 58.75 -1.50 -12.38
CA LYS A 283 58.20 -2.12 -13.59
C LYS A 283 59.30 -2.30 -14.65
N SER A 284 60.10 -1.25 -14.91
CA SER A 284 61.23 -1.33 -15.84
C SER A 284 62.32 -2.32 -15.39
N MET A 285 62.58 -2.40 -14.08
CA MET A 285 63.54 -3.34 -13.47
C MET A 285 63.04 -4.77 -13.54
N THR A 286 61.74 -5.02 -13.35
CA THR A 286 61.15 -6.36 -13.52
C THR A 286 61.18 -6.80 -14.98
N GLU A 287 60.91 -5.90 -15.93
CA GLU A 287 61.00 -6.18 -17.36
C GLU A 287 62.46 -6.43 -17.79
N ASN A 288 63.42 -5.64 -17.28
CA ASN A 288 64.84 -5.88 -17.50
C ASN A 288 65.34 -7.16 -16.82
N HIS A 289 64.87 -7.47 -15.62
CA HIS A 289 65.19 -8.72 -14.93
C HIS A 289 64.67 -9.92 -15.72
N GLN A 290 63.46 -9.86 -16.27
CA GLN A 290 62.91 -10.90 -17.14
C GLN A 290 63.72 -11.05 -18.44
N ARG A 291 64.14 -9.94 -19.08
CA ARG A 291 65.03 -9.96 -20.26
C ARG A 291 66.40 -10.53 -19.93
N LEU A 292 66.99 -10.14 -18.80
CA LEU A 292 68.30 -10.62 -18.35
C LEU A 292 68.24 -12.10 -17.95
N MET A 293 67.16 -12.55 -17.32
CA MET A 293 66.92 -13.96 -17.02
C MET A 293 66.75 -14.79 -18.30
N ALA A 294 66.07 -14.26 -19.32
CA ALA A 294 65.98 -14.90 -20.63
C ALA A 294 67.35 -14.99 -21.33
N GLN A 295 68.17 -13.93 -21.24
CA GLN A 295 69.55 -13.94 -21.73
C GLN A 295 70.44 -14.91 -20.93
N MET A 296 70.36 -14.92 -19.59
CA MET A 296 71.09 -15.86 -18.73
C MET A 296 70.72 -17.31 -19.08
N LYS A 297 69.43 -17.60 -19.27
CA LYS A 297 68.97 -18.93 -19.66
C LYS A 297 69.58 -19.38 -20.99
N LYS A 298 69.63 -18.48 -21.98
CA LYS A 298 70.30 -18.73 -23.27
C LYS A 298 71.81 -18.92 -23.12
N THR A 299 72.49 -18.12 -22.28
CA THR A 299 73.93 -18.29 -22.04
C THR A 299 74.26 -19.54 -21.23
N VAL A 300 73.38 -19.99 -20.33
CA VAL A 300 73.53 -21.25 -19.58
C VAL A 300 73.33 -22.45 -20.50
N GLU A 301 72.38 -22.37 -21.45
CA GLU A 301 72.22 -23.36 -22.51
C GLU A 301 73.48 -23.45 -23.39
N ASP A 302 74.02 -22.31 -23.85
CA ASP A 302 75.26 -22.23 -24.62
C ASP A 302 76.50 -22.72 -23.82
N PHE A 303 76.55 -22.44 -22.51
CA PHE A 303 77.65 -22.88 -21.64
C PHE A 303 77.57 -24.36 -21.32
N ASN A 304 76.37 -24.91 -21.15
CA ASN A 304 76.15 -26.36 -20.99
C ASN A 304 76.54 -27.13 -22.26
N GLU A 305 76.30 -26.55 -23.45
CA GLU A 305 76.79 -27.12 -24.70
C GLU A 305 78.32 -27.09 -24.83
N LYS A 306 78.97 -26.02 -24.34
CA LYS A 306 80.45 -25.92 -24.31
C LYS A 306 81.09 -26.83 -23.27
N SER A 307 80.52 -26.95 -22.06
CA SER A 307 80.99 -27.89 -21.03
C SER A 307 80.92 -29.34 -21.51
N ARG A 308 79.83 -29.76 -22.17
CA ARG A 308 79.73 -31.10 -22.79
C ARG A 308 80.78 -31.35 -23.88
N ARG A 309 81.27 -30.31 -24.56
CA ARG A 309 82.39 -30.41 -25.53
C ARG A 309 83.76 -30.42 -24.85
N GLN A 310 83.91 -29.82 -23.67
CA GLN A 310 85.16 -29.76 -22.91
C GLN A 310 85.42 -31.02 -22.08
N GLU A 311 84.37 -31.66 -21.54
CA GLU A 311 84.46 -32.97 -20.88
C GLU A 311 84.99 -34.05 -21.84
N LYS A 312 84.48 -34.08 -23.08
CA LYS A 312 84.99 -34.97 -24.14
C LYS A 312 86.46 -34.73 -24.53
N ARG A 313 87.06 -33.57 -24.22
CA ARG A 313 88.50 -33.29 -24.44
C ARG A 313 89.36 -33.60 -23.22
N ARG A 314 88.79 -33.64 -22.02
CA ARG A 314 89.52 -33.93 -20.76
C ARG A 314 89.83 -35.42 -20.62
N ASP A 315 88.92 -36.28 -21.06
CA ASP A 315 89.12 -37.74 -21.02
C ASP A 315 90.27 -38.21 -21.94
N LEU A 316 90.56 -37.46 -23.02
CA LEU A 316 91.69 -37.73 -23.93
C LEU A 316 93.05 -37.23 -23.40
N SER A 317 93.09 -36.38 -22.36
CA SER A 317 94.32 -35.77 -21.84
C SER A 317 94.87 -36.45 -20.58
N ILE A 318 94.07 -37.29 -19.91
CA ILE A 318 94.47 -38.00 -18.68
C ILE A 318 95.23 -39.30 -19.02
N GLN A 319 94.99 -39.91 -20.18
CA GLN A 319 95.74 -41.09 -20.66
C GLN A 319 97.21 -40.82 -21.08
N LYS A 320 97.69 -39.56 -21.04
CA LYS A 320 99.01 -39.17 -21.58
C LYS A 320 100.02 -38.68 -20.53
N LYS A 321 99.70 -38.78 -19.23
CA LYS A 321 100.52 -38.22 -18.14
C LYS A 321 101.10 -39.24 -17.16
N GLU A 322 101.00 -40.54 -17.42
CA GLU A 322 101.52 -41.60 -16.53
C GLU A 322 102.88 -42.21 -16.96
N GLU A 323 103.50 -41.76 -18.07
CA GLU A 323 104.68 -42.45 -18.64
C GLU A 323 106.07 -41.80 -18.40
N LEU A 324 106.22 -40.78 -17.55
CA LEU A 324 107.55 -40.13 -17.38
C LEU A 324 107.86 -39.77 -15.92
N ARG A 325 108.26 -40.78 -15.14
CA ARG A 325 108.92 -40.58 -13.83
C ARG A 325 109.89 -41.72 -13.45
N ASP A 326 110.80 -42.04 -14.37
CA ASP A 326 112.02 -42.81 -14.08
C ASP A 326 113.24 -42.06 -14.60
N VAL A 327 114.39 -42.30 -13.96
CA VAL A 327 115.75 -41.74 -14.19
C VAL A 327 116.10 -40.50 -13.35
N LEU A 328 116.59 -40.76 -12.14
CA LEU A 328 117.84 -40.15 -11.68
C LEU A 328 118.57 -41.08 -10.70
N ASP A 329 119.30 -42.01 -11.33
CA ASP A 329 120.35 -42.90 -10.83
C ASP A 329 121.40 -42.14 -9.97
N GLU A 330 121.82 -42.66 -8.82
CA GLU A 330 122.87 -43.68 -8.64
C GLU A 330 124.30 -43.09 -8.78
N ALA A 331 125.03 -42.97 -7.67
CA ALA A 331 126.50 -42.91 -7.65
C ALA A 331 127.07 -43.00 -6.22
N VAL A 332 127.03 -44.20 -5.63
CA VAL A 332 127.88 -44.58 -4.49
C VAL A 332 128.46 -45.95 -4.79
N LEU A 333 129.77 -46.12 -4.54
CA LEU A 333 130.65 -47.32 -4.62
C LEU A 333 131.66 -47.22 -5.80
N VAL A 334 132.99 -47.29 -5.63
CA VAL A 334 133.82 -48.02 -4.65
C VAL A 334 135.20 -47.32 -4.52
N ARG A 335 135.71 -47.32 -3.27
CA ARG A 335 137.08 -47.62 -2.73
C ARG A 335 138.24 -47.68 -3.75
N GLU A 336 139.49 -47.31 -3.44
CA GLU A 336 140.29 -47.52 -2.24
C GLU A 336 141.66 -46.84 -2.49
N GLN A 337 142.28 -46.30 -1.43
CA GLN A 337 143.70 -45.90 -1.30
C GLN A 337 144.15 -44.56 -1.93
N ASP A 338 144.86 -43.65 -1.27
CA ASP A 338 145.44 -43.66 0.07
C ASP A 338 145.85 -42.25 0.55
N ALA A 339 145.42 -41.93 1.78
CA ALA A 339 146.24 -41.45 2.89
C ALA A 339 146.97 -40.07 2.87
N LYS A 340 146.76 -39.15 1.92
CA LYS A 340 147.25 -37.75 2.06
C LYS A 340 146.17 -36.68 2.24
N THR A 341 144.93 -36.94 1.86
CA THR A 341 143.79 -35.99 1.94
C THR A 341 143.09 -35.94 3.31
N VAL A 342 143.52 -36.78 4.27
CA VAL A 342 142.91 -36.92 5.60
C VAL A 342 143.05 -35.66 6.48
N ARG A 343 143.97 -34.73 6.17
CA ARG A 343 144.08 -33.47 6.92
C ARG A 343 143.15 -32.36 6.42
N GLU A 344 142.95 -32.25 5.11
CA GLU A 344 142.08 -31.23 4.50
C GLU A 344 140.59 -31.53 4.73
N LYS A 345 140.22 -32.81 4.82
CA LYS A 345 138.83 -33.24 5.11
C LYS A 345 138.36 -32.99 6.54
N SER A 346 139.23 -32.65 7.50
CA SER A 346 138.81 -32.39 8.89
C SER A 346 138.22 -30.98 9.07
N GLU A 347 138.64 -30.02 8.24
CA GLU A 347 138.14 -28.64 8.26
C GLU A 347 136.78 -28.52 7.55
N GLU A 348 136.58 -29.21 6.42
CA GLU A 348 135.27 -29.29 5.73
C GLU A 348 134.18 -29.96 6.61
N LEU A 349 134.55 -30.89 7.49
CA LEU A 349 133.61 -31.63 8.35
C LEU A 349 133.05 -30.76 9.48
N GLN A 350 133.80 -29.75 9.92
CA GLN A 350 133.35 -28.79 10.94
C GLN A 350 132.36 -27.78 10.36
N GLU A 351 132.57 -27.34 9.12
CA GLU A 351 131.65 -26.45 8.39
C GLU A 351 130.34 -27.17 8.05
N ALA A 352 130.42 -28.41 7.55
CA ALA A 352 129.24 -29.25 7.29
C ALA A 352 128.43 -29.55 8.55
N ARG A 353 129.08 -29.63 9.73
CA ARG A 353 128.40 -29.84 11.01
C ARG A 353 127.63 -28.58 11.46
N ASN A 354 128.18 -27.39 11.23
CA ASN A 354 127.50 -26.13 11.54
C ASN A 354 126.31 -25.88 10.58
N ASP A 355 126.44 -26.22 9.30
CA ASP A 355 125.34 -26.17 8.34
C ASP A 355 124.23 -27.17 8.67
N LEU A 356 124.58 -28.37 9.14
CA LEU A 356 123.61 -29.36 9.58
C LEU A 356 122.83 -28.87 10.82
N ALA A 357 123.52 -28.17 11.74
CA ALA A 357 122.89 -27.58 12.92
C ALA A 357 121.92 -26.43 12.55
N SER A 358 122.32 -25.54 11.63
CA SER A 358 121.44 -24.47 11.11
C SER A 358 120.21 -25.05 10.40
N LYS A 359 120.38 -26.06 9.55
CA LYS A 359 119.26 -26.71 8.86
C LYS A 359 118.34 -27.46 9.83
N ALA A 360 118.88 -28.06 10.88
CA ALA A 360 118.06 -28.68 11.92
C ALA A 360 117.22 -27.64 12.68
N GLU A 361 117.77 -26.46 12.93
CA GLU A 361 117.05 -25.34 13.56
C GLU A 361 115.95 -24.78 12.64
N ASP A 362 116.23 -24.62 11.35
CA ASP A 362 115.23 -24.18 10.35
C ASP A 362 114.12 -25.23 10.13
N ILE A 363 114.46 -26.53 10.15
CA ILE A 363 113.47 -27.61 10.13
C ILE A 363 112.59 -27.54 11.38
N GLY A 364 113.17 -27.28 12.56
CA GLY A 364 112.42 -27.07 13.79
C GLY A 364 111.44 -25.90 13.69
N ARG A 365 111.86 -24.77 13.10
CA ARG A 365 110.98 -23.61 12.87
C ARG A 365 109.85 -23.93 11.88
N LEU A 366 110.16 -24.57 10.76
CA LEU A 366 109.17 -24.95 9.75
C LEU A 366 108.18 -25.98 10.31
N GLN A 367 108.63 -26.93 11.13
CA GLN A 367 107.74 -27.87 11.81
C GLN A 367 106.81 -27.16 12.78
N GLN A 368 107.32 -26.20 13.56
CA GLN A 368 106.48 -25.39 14.44
C GLN A 368 105.47 -24.55 13.64
N GLU A 369 105.88 -23.96 12.52
CA GLU A 369 104.98 -23.19 11.64
C GLU A 369 103.91 -24.07 10.98
N ILE A 370 104.24 -25.30 10.60
CA ILE A 370 103.27 -26.28 10.09
C ILE A 370 102.24 -26.61 11.17
N ILE A 371 102.68 -26.88 12.41
CA ILE A 371 101.78 -27.15 13.54
C ILE A 371 100.87 -25.94 13.81
N ASP A 372 101.43 -24.73 13.81
CA ASP A 372 100.67 -23.50 14.03
C ASP A 372 99.64 -23.26 12.90
N MET A 373 100.00 -23.55 11.64
CA MET A 373 99.10 -23.42 10.49
C MET A 373 98.01 -24.50 10.47
N GLU A 374 98.33 -25.73 10.89
CA GLU A 374 97.34 -26.80 11.07
C GLU A 374 96.34 -26.45 12.18
N ASN A 375 96.81 -25.92 13.31
CA ASN A 375 95.97 -25.44 14.40
C ASN A 375 95.04 -24.31 13.93
N ARG A 376 95.56 -23.29 13.22
CA ARG A 376 94.74 -22.23 12.62
C ARG A 376 93.72 -22.77 11.62
N ARG A 377 94.09 -23.78 10.82
CA ARG A 377 93.16 -24.41 9.87
C ARG A 377 92.04 -25.13 10.61
N MET A 378 92.34 -25.80 11.72
CA MET A 378 91.35 -26.47 12.56
C MET A 378 90.41 -25.48 13.23
N GLU A 379 90.95 -24.41 13.84
CA GLU A 379 90.15 -23.31 14.41
C GLU A 379 89.23 -22.66 13.37
N LEU A 380 89.73 -22.42 12.15
CA LEU A 380 88.94 -21.85 11.07
C LEU A 380 87.84 -22.83 10.60
N ALA A 381 88.12 -24.12 10.53
CA ALA A 381 87.15 -25.14 10.17
C ALA A 381 86.03 -25.24 11.23
N ASP A 382 86.38 -25.19 12.52
CA ASP A 382 85.42 -25.21 13.62
C ASP A 382 84.58 -23.91 13.66
N ALA A 383 85.21 -22.75 13.41
CA ALA A 383 84.51 -21.48 13.27
C ALA A 383 83.52 -21.49 12.09
N HIS A 384 83.93 -22.00 10.93
CA HIS A 384 83.04 -22.18 9.78
C HIS A 384 81.88 -23.13 10.08
N ARG A 385 82.15 -24.24 10.78
CA ARG A 385 81.12 -25.20 11.16
C ARG A 385 80.09 -24.58 12.10
N SER A 386 80.54 -23.80 13.09
CA SER A 386 79.69 -23.03 13.99
C SER A 386 78.85 -21.97 13.24
N ALA A 387 79.47 -21.24 12.29
CA ALA A 387 78.76 -20.28 11.44
C ALA A 387 77.68 -20.94 10.57
N VAL A 388 77.97 -22.10 9.97
CA VAL A 388 76.98 -22.84 9.17
C VAL A 388 75.82 -23.32 10.03
N LEU A 389 76.09 -23.82 11.25
CA LEU A 389 75.04 -24.25 12.18
C LEU A 389 74.15 -23.07 12.61
N THR A 390 74.74 -21.92 12.91
CA THR A 390 73.98 -20.71 13.28
C THR A 390 73.14 -20.19 12.11
N TYR A 391 73.69 -20.12 10.89
CA TYR A 391 72.91 -19.73 9.70
C TYR A 391 71.79 -20.73 9.39
N ASN A 392 72.03 -22.03 9.50
CA ASN A 392 70.98 -23.03 9.30
C ASN A 392 69.86 -22.89 10.33
N LYS A 393 70.21 -22.61 11.60
CA LYS A 393 69.22 -22.33 12.65
C LYS A 393 68.40 -21.09 12.32
N GLN A 394 69.05 -19.99 11.91
CA GLN A 394 68.35 -18.76 11.49
C GLN A 394 67.45 -18.99 10.27
N ILE A 395 67.89 -19.78 9.28
CA ILE A 395 67.07 -20.12 8.12
C ILE A 395 65.83 -20.93 8.54
N ALA A 396 65.96 -21.86 9.49
CA ALA A 396 64.84 -22.62 10.02
C ALA A 396 63.85 -21.71 10.77
N GLU A 397 64.35 -20.82 11.63
CA GLU A 397 63.53 -19.84 12.36
C GLU A 397 62.78 -18.90 11.40
N MET A 398 63.43 -18.40 10.35
CA MET A 398 62.80 -17.55 9.34
C MET A 398 61.74 -18.30 8.52
N LYS A 399 61.96 -19.58 8.21
CA LYS A 399 60.94 -20.42 7.55
C LYS A 399 59.72 -20.61 8.43
N GLU A 400 59.93 -20.86 9.73
CA GLU A 400 58.85 -21.03 10.69
C GLU A 400 58.06 -19.72 10.88
N GLN A 401 58.75 -18.58 10.99
CA GLN A 401 58.13 -17.26 11.03
C GLN A 401 57.31 -17.00 9.75
N LEU A 402 57.85 -17.31 8.58
CA LEU A 402 57.12 -17.16 7.32
C LEU A 402 55.86 -18.04 7.27
N THR A 403 55.91 -19.27 7.81
CA THR A 403 54.72 -20.12 7.89
C THR A 403 53.69 -19.56 8.87
N ARG A 404 54.12 -19.01 10.01
CA ARG A 404 53.23 -18.35 10.98
C ARG A 404 52.58 -17.10 10.40
N GLU A 405 53.34 -16.24 9.73
CA GLU A 405 52.78 -15.06 9.04
C GLU A 405 51.80 -15.44 7.94
N ARG A 406 52.05 -16.53 7.20
CA ARG A 406 51.13 -17.01 6.17
C ARG A 406 49.82 -17.50 6.79
N SER A 407 49.87 -18.24 7.89
CA SER A 407 48.66 -18.65 8.60
C SER A 407 47.92 -17.45 9.20
N GLU A 408 48.63 -16.49 9.78
CA GLU A 408 48.02 -15.27 10.32
C GLU A 408 47.35 -14.44 9.21
N ARG A 409 48.01 -14.22 8.08
CA ARG A 409 47.40 -13.56 6.91
C ARG A 409 46.14 -14.26 6.43
N MET A 410 46.14 -15.60 6.40
CA MET A 410 44.97 -16.37 6.01
C MET A 410 43.82 -16.16 7.01
N THR A 411 44.10 -16.21 8.32
CA THR A 411 43.06 -15.95 9.33
C THR A 411 42.53 -14.52 9.25
N VAL A 412 43.40 -13.52 9.02
CA VAL A 412 42.98 -12.12 8.83
C VAL A 412 42.13 -11.99 7.58
N GLN A 413 42.50 -12.64 6.48
CA GLN A 413 41.72 -12.64 5.25
C GLN A 413 40.35 -13.28 5.46
N ASP A 414 40.28 -14.44 6.12
CA ASP A 414 39.01 -15.09 6.47
C ASP A 414 38.13 -14.20 7.36
N THR A 415 38.73 -13.49 8.32
CA THR A 415 37.97 -12.54 9.15
C THR A 415 37.50 -11.33 8.35
N ASN A 416 38.31 -10.85 7.40
CA ASN A 416 37.95 -9.72 6.55
C ASN A 416 36.82 -10.10 5.58
N ASP A 417 36.86 -11.29 5.00
CA ASP A 417 35.80 -11.81 4.12
C ASP A 417 34.48 -11.99 4.91
N LYS A 418 34.54 -12.53 6.13
CA LYS A 418 33.38 -12.60 7.03
C LYS A 418 32.83 -11.22 7.39
N LEU A 419 33.71 -10.25 7.67
CA LEU A 419 33.30 -8.88 7.95
C LEU A 419 32.66 -8.23 6.73
N GLN A 420 33.23 -8.43 5.54
CA GLN A 420 32.67 -7.93 4.29
C GLN A 420 31.27 -8.52 4.04
N ASP A 421 31.08 -9.82 4.26
CA ASP A 421 29.77 -10.47 4.18
C ASP A 421 28.76 -9.87 5.18
N THR A 422 29.19 -9.57 6.41
CA THR A 422 28.31 -8.91 7.39
C THR A 422 27.95 -7.48 6.99
N ILE A 423 28.90 -6.72 6.44
CA ILE A 423 28.67 -5.36 5.93
C ILE A 423 27.69 -5.41 4.76
N ASP A 424 27.85 -6.36 3.84
CA ASP A 424 26.97 -6.48 2.68
C ASP A 424 25.55 -6.90 3.08
N LYS A 425 25.40 -7.78 4.08
CA LYS A 425 24.09 -8.12 4.67
C LYS A 425 23.45 -6.91 5.33
N PHE A 426 24.19 -6.21 6.19
CA PHE A 426 23.72 -4.99 6.86
C PHE A 426 23.28 -3.92 5.84
N ASN A 427 24.09 -3.69 4.79
CA ASN A 427 23.75 -2.75 3.72
C ASN A 427 22.49 -3.17 2.96
N LYS A 428 22.28 -4.47 2.71
CA LYS A 428 21.04 -4.97 2.07
C LYS A 428 19.82 -4.73 2.95
N GLU A 429 19.93 -5.03 4.25
CA GLU A 429 18.86 -4.80 5.23
C GLU A 429 18.55 -3.31 5.38
N GLN A 430 19.57 -2.47 5.52
CA GLN A 430 19.42 -1.02 5.60
C GLN A 430 18.78 -0.43 4.33
N ASN A 431 19.18 -0.91 3.14
CA ASN A 431 18.56 -0.50 1.89
C ASN A 431 17.11 -0.96 1.77
N ALA A 432 16.78 -2.17 2.25
CA ALA A 432 15.41 -2.66 2.29
C ALA A 432 14.54 -1.83 3.25
N PHE A 433 15.05 -1.55 4.46
CA PHE A 433 14.40 -0.68 5.43
C PHE A 433 14.18 0.73 4.86
N THR A 434 15.20 1.31 4.23
CA THR A 434 15.10 2.64 3.61
C THR A 434 14.05 2.67 2.49
N ARG A 435 13.96 1.61 1.68
CA ARG A 435 12.90 1.49 0.65
C ARG A 435 11.51 1.37 1.25
N GLN A 436 11.36 0.57 2.31
CA GLN A 436 10.08 0.45 3.04
C GLN A 436 9.68 1.80 3.66
N MET A 437 10.60 2.48 4.32
CA MET A 437 10.36 3.78 4.93
C MET A 437 10.02 4.84 3.87
N ASN A 438 10.72 4.85 2.74
CA ASN A 438 10.40 5.76 1.64
C ASN A 438 9.01 5.47 1.05
N LYS A 439 8.62 4.19 0.94
CA LYS A 439 7.28 3.79 0.50
C LYS A 439 6.22 4.26 1.49
N LEU A 440 6.43 4.07 2.79
CA LEU A 440 5.54 4.57 3.84
C LEU A 440 5.41 6.10 3.78
N ILE A 441 6.53 6.82 3.62
CA ILE A 441 6.52 8.28 3.46
C ILE A 441 5.73 8.69 2.21
N THR A 442 5.86 7.97 1.09
CA THR A 442 5.07 8.28 -0.11
C THR A 442 3.59 7.99 0.12
N ASP A 443 3.25 6.88 0.75
CA ASP A 443 1.86 6.49 1.00
C ASP A 443 1.18 7.50 1.95
N LEU A 444 1.86 7.88 3.04
CA LEU A 444 1.40 8.94 3.97
C LEU A 444 1.27 10.30 3.27
N LYS A 445 2.15 10.64 2.32
CA LYS A 445 2.01 11.88 1.54
C LYS A 445 0.77 11.85 0.64
N HIS A 446 0.48 10.71 0.00
CA HIS A 446 -0.73 10.57 -0.82
C HIS A 446 -1.99 10.64 0.05
N GLU A 447 -2.00 9.97 1.19
CA GLU A 447 -3.09 10.03 2.16
C GLU A 447 -3.31 11.46 2.68
N ASN A 448 -2.23 12.17 3.01
CA ASN A 448 -2.32 13.57 3.45
C ASN A 448 -2.90 14.48 2.36
N VAL A 449 -2.51 14.30 1.09
CA VAL A 449 -3.11 15.03 -0.04
C VAL A 449 -4.60 14.69 -0.17
N ALA A 450 -4.98 13.41 -0.10
CA ALA A 450 -6.38 13.00 -0.17
C ALA A 450 -7.23 13.58 0.97
N LEU A 451 -6.72 13.55 2.21
CA LEU A 451 -7.37 14.17 3.36
C LEU A 451 -7.47 15.69 3.22
N ASN A 452 -6.47 16.33 2.63
CA ASN A 452 -6.50 17.77 2.38
C ASN A 452 -7.52 18.13 1.28
N ASP A 453 -7.65 17.30 0.25
CA ASP A 453 -8.68 17.45 -0.78
C ASP A 453 -10.09 17.27 -0.19
N GLU A 454 -10.29 16.23 0.63
CA GLU A 454 -11.55 16.02 1.36
C GLU A 454 -11.86 17.18 2.31
N HIS A 455 -10.85 17.69 3.04
CA HIS A 455 -10.98 18.87 3.87
C HIS A 455 -11.44 20.09 3.05
N ASN A 456 -10.84 20.32 1.89
CA ASN A 456 -11.22 21.44 1.01
C ASN A 456 -12.65 21.27 0.47
N GLU A 457 -13.06 20.06 0.11
CA GLU A 457 -14.45 19.77 -0.30
C GLU A 457 -15.44 20.03 0.83
N LEU A 458 -15.14 19.57 2.04
CA LEU A 458 -15.97 19.80 3.23
C LEU A 458 -16.07 21.29 3.57
N VAL A 459 -14.96 22.03 3.50
CA VAL A 459 -14.95 23.50 3.66
C VAL A 459 -15.79 24.17 2.58
N GLY A 460 -15.75 23.68 1.34
CA GLY A 460 -16.62 24.12 0.25
C GLY A 460 -18.11 23.93 0.57
N LYS A 461 -18.50 22.72 0.98
CA LYS A 461 -19.89 22.39 1.39
C LYS A 461 -20.35 23.24 2.57
N ILE A 462 -19.48 23.45 3.57
CA ILE A 462 -19.79 24.32 4.72
C ILE A 462 -20.07 25.75 4.24
N LYS A 463 -19.27 26.28 3.30
CA LYS A 463 -19.51 27.62 2.74
C LYS A 463 -20.86 27.69 2.00
N GLU A 464 -21.16 26.70 1.16
CA GLU A 464 -22.45 26.62 0.45
C GLU A 464 -23.63 26.56 1.43
N ASP A 465 -23.51 25.77 2.50
CA ASP A 465 -24.53 25.68 3.55
C ASP A 465 -24.66 26.98 4.35
N THR A 466 -23.55 27.68 4.64
CA THR A 466 -23.61 29.01 5.29
C THR A 466 -24.29 30.04 4.40
N ASP A 467 -24.01 30.04 3.09
CA ASP A 467 -24.66 30.93 2.14
C ASP A 467 -26.15 30.61 2.01
N ARG A 468 -26.51 29.32 2.01
CA ARG A 468 -27.90 28.87 2.00
C ARG A 468 -28.64 29.27 3.27
N ARG A 469 -28.02 29.13 4.44
CA ARG A 469 -28.60 29.59 5.72
C ARG A 469 -28.84 31.09 5.70
N ALA A 470 -27.87 31.89 5.26
CA ALA A 470 -28.02 33.34 5.17
C ALA A 470 -29.18 33.75 4.23
N ARG A 471 -29.37 33.07 3.10
CA ARG A 471 -30.51 33.30 2.20
C ARG A 471 -31.84 32.96 2.85
N LEU A 472 -31.93 31.80 3.52
CA LEU A 472 -33.14 31.36 4.21
C LEU A 472 -33.49 32.27 5.40
N GLU A 473 -32.49 32.75 6.15
CA GLU A 473 -32.68 33.75 7.20
C GLU A 473 -33.23 35.05 6.62
N GLY A 474 -32.69 35.52 5.49
CA GLY A 474 -33.21 36.71 4.79
C GLY A 474 -34.64 36.52 4.24
N GLU A 475 -35.02 35.32 3.82
CA GLU A 475 -36.40 34.98 3.46
C GLU A 475 -37.33 34.95 4.68
N LEU A 476 -36.89 34.34 5.78
CA LEU A 476 -37.63 34.29 7.03
C LEU A 476 -37.89 35.69 7.59
N GLU A 477 -36.88 36.57 7.57
CA GLU A 477 -37.02 37.96 8.00
C GLU A 477 -37.96 38.77 7.12
N ARG A 478 -37.95 38.55 5.80
CA ARG A 478 -38.93 39.15 4.89
C ARG A 478 -40.33 38.66 5.21
N GLY A 479 -40.52 37.34 5.33
CA GLY A 479 -41.81 36.75 5.69
C GLY A 479 -42.34 37.29 7.03
N ARG A 480 -41.49 37.39 8.06
CA ARG A 480 -41.86 37.97 9.36
C ARG A 480 -42.32 39.43 9.24
N ARG A 481 -41.66 40.23 8.41
CA ARG A 481 -42.06 41.63 8.15
C ARG A 481 -43.41 41.69 7.45
N ASP A 482 -43.60 40.90 6.39
CA ASP A 482 -44.85 40.86 5.63
C ASP A 482 -46.03 40.41 6.53
N PHE A 483 -45.83 39.36 7.35
CA PHE A 483 -46.83 38.91 8.32
C PHE A 483 -47.15 39.98 9.37
N ALA A 484 -46.15 40.69 9.89
CA ALA A 484 -46.37 41.77 10.85
C ALA A 484 -47.15 42.93 10.21
N GLU A 485 -46.87 43.26 8.95
CA GLU A 485 -47.60 44.30 8.21
C GLU A 485 -49.06 43.89 7.99
N VAL A 486 -49.32 42.67 7.53
CA VAL A 486 -50.69 42.15 7.37
C VAL A 486 -51.44 42.14 8.70
N THR A 487 -50.79 41.72 9.79
CA THR A 487 -51.41 41.69 11.13
C THR A 487 -51.82 43.10 11.54
N LYS A 488 -50.92 44.08 11.40
CA LYS A 488 -51.21 45.49 11.69
C LYS A 488 -52.35 46.06 10.83
N GLN A 489 -52.40 45.70 9.55
CA GLN A 489 -53.50 46.10 8.66
C GLN A 489 -54.83 45.50 9.13
N LYS A 490 -54.85 44.23 9.54
CA LYS A 490 -56.07 43.56 10.04
C LYS A 490 -56.52 44.13 11.37
N GLU A 491 -55.62 44.37 12.31
CA GLU A 491 -55.92 45.06 13.58
C GLU A 491 -56.52 46.44 13.33
N GLY A 492 -55.96 47.22 12.39
CA GLY A 492 -56.53 48.52 12.03
C GLY A 492 -57.94 48.45 11.42
N ILE A 493 -58.26 47.38 10.68
CA ILE A 493 -59.63 47.14 10.17
C ILE A 493 -60.57 46.74 11.30
N ILE A 494 -60.12 45.88 12.23
CA ILE A 494 -60.91 45.47 13.40
C ILE A 494 -61.26 46.70 14.24
N ASP A 495 -60.27 47.53 14.58
CA ASP A 495 -60.47 48.79 15.30
C ASP A 495 -61.49 49.72 14.61
N PHE A 496 -61.44 49.79 13.28
CA PHE A 496 -62.39 50.59 12.51
C PHE A 496 -63.81 50.01 12.61
N LEU A 497 -63.96 48.70 12.46
CA LEU A 497 -65.26 48.02 12.54
C LEU A 497 -65.85 48.08 13.95
N GLU A 498 -65.03 47.97 15.00
CA GLU A 498 -65.46 48.12 16.39
C GLU A 498 -66.01 49.52 16.65
N ARG A 499 -65.31 50.57 16.21
CA ARG A 499 -65.80 51.96 16.31
C ARG A 499 -67.08 52.19 15.52
N ASP A 500 -67.20 51.59 14.33
CA ASP A 500 -68.40 51.74 13.51
C ASP A 500 -69.61 51.00 14.13
N LEU A 501 -69.38 49.82 14.73
CA LEU A 501 -70.40 49.10 15.50
C LEU A 501 -70.85 49.87 16.74
N GLU A 502 -69.93 50.50 17.48
CA GLU A 502 -70.27 51.37 18.60
C GLU A 502 -71.13 52.56 18.15
N ARG A 503 -70.75 53.21 17.05
CA ARG A 503 -71.53 54.31 16.46
C ARG A 503 -72.94 53.86 16.05
N LEU A 504 -73.05 52.74 15.32
CA LEU A 504 -74.34 52.17 14.93
C LEU A 504 -75.18 51.76 16.15
N GLY A 505 -74.53 51.28 17.21
CA GLY A 505 -75.17 51.00 18.50
C GLY A 505 -75.76 52.25 19.13
N GLN A 506 -75.02 53.35 19.17
CA GLN A 506 -75.49 54.65 19.65
C GLN A 506 -76.66 55.17 18.81
N ASP A 507 -76.52 55.18 17.48
CA ASP A 507 -77.58 55.60 16.55
C ASP A 507 -78.86 54.79 16.76
N ARG A 508 -78.74 53.48 17.00
CA ARG A 508 -79.89 52.61 17.30
C ARG A 508 -80.54 52.97 18.65
N THR A 509 -79.75 53.25 19.68
CA THR A 509 -80.30 53.66 20.99
C THR A 509 -81.00 55.01 20.92
N ASP A 510 -80.45 55.96 20.16
CA ASP A 510 -81.05 57.28 19.96
C ASP A 510 -82.35 57.16 19.16
N ARG A 511 -82.38 56.36 18.08
CA ARG A 511 -83.61 56.06 17.33
C ARG A 511 -84.68 55.40 18.21
N SER A 512 -84.27 54.47 19.09
CA SER A 512 -85.19 53.79 20.00
C SER A 512 -85.79 54.78 21.00
N ARG A 513 -85.00 55.72 21.50
CA ARG A 513 -85.48 56.80 22.39
C ARG A 513 -86.42 57.75 21.65
N GLU A 514 -86.11 58.15 20.42
CA GLU A 514 -87.02 58.94 19.57
C GLU A 514 -88.35 58.22 19.34
N LEU A 515 -88.34 56.90 19.11
CA LEU A 515 -89.55 56.09 18.94
C LEU A 515 -90.36 55.99 20.23
N GLU A 516 -89.72 55.83 21.38
CA GLU A 516 -90.38 55.85 22.70
C GLU A 516 -91.03 57.21 23.00
N GLU A 517 -90.42 58.33 22.60
CA GLU A 517 -91.02 59.67 22.71
C GLU A 517 -92.21 59.90 21.76
N LEU A 518 -92.23 59.21 20.61
CA LEU A 518 -93.32 59.28 19.64
C LEU A 518 -94.49 58.34 19.97
N LEU A 519 -94.26 57.25 20.71
CA LEU A 519 -95.29 56.28 21.11
C LEU A 519 -96.53 56.89 21.80
N PRO A 520 -96.41 57.81 22.78
CA PRO A 520 -97.57 58.45 23.39
C PRO A 520 -98.33 59.38 22.42
N LYS A 521 -97.64 60.00 21.46
CA LYS A 521 -98.29 60.80 20.41
C LYS A 521 -99.12 59.93 19.46
N PHE A 522 -98.70 58.69 19.19
CA PHE A 522 -99.50 57.75 18.38
C PHE A 522 -100.76 57.28 19.10
N ALA A 523 -100.75 57.10 20.42
CA ALA A 523 -101.96 56.81 21.21
C ALA A 523 -102.95 58.00 21.24
N GLU A 524 -102.44 59.23 21.28
CA GLU A 524 -103.26 60.45 21.12
C GLU A 524 -103.81 60.60 19.69
N PHE A 525 -103.04 60.18 18.67
CA PHE A 525 -103.48 60.18 17.28
C PHE A 525 -104.53 59.10 16.97
N GLU A 526 -104.50 57.92 17.58
CA GLU A 526 -105.53 56.88 17.44
C GLU A 526 -106.88 57.34 18.05
N ALA A 527 -106.85 57.95 19.24
CA ALA A 527 -108.04 58.54 19.85
C ALA A 527 -108.61 59.74 19.04
N PHE A 528 -107.73 60.52 18.41
CA PHE A 528 -108.11 61.60 17.50
C PHE A 528 -108.64 61.06 16.15
N PHE A 529 -108.10 59.95 15.64
CA PHE A 529 -108.53 59.31 14.39
C PHE A 529 -109.94 58.71 14.50
N ASP A 530 -110.30 58.09 15.63
CA ASP A 530 -111.64 57.56 15.86
C ASP A 530 -112.71 58.67 15.92
N GLN A 531 -112.36 59.83 16.46
CA GLN A 531 -113.25 60.99 16.53
C GLN A 531 -113.33 61.76 15.20
N THR A 532 -112.25 61.78 14.42
CA THR A 532 -112.21 62.43 13.10
C THR A 532 -112.77 61.57 11.96
N LEU A 533 -112.81 60.23 12.08
CA LEU A 533 -113.53 59.36 11.14
C LEU A 533 -115.05 59.66 11.12
N ALA A 534 -115.64 60.04 12.27
CA ALA A 534 -117.04 60.42 12.37
C ALA A 534 -117.35 61.78 11.72
N ASP A 535 -116.45 62.76 11.86
CA ASP A 535 -116.63 64.11 11.28
C ASP A 535 -116.18 64.21 9.80
N TYR A 536 -115.27 63.32 9.37
CA TYR A 536 -114.79 63.22 7.99
C TYR A 536 -115.83 62.61 7.04
N ASP A 537 -116.75 61.75 7.51
CA ASP A 537 -117.89 61.29 6.71
C ASP A 537 -118.89 62.42 6.36
N ALA A 538 -118.91 63.50 7.15
CA ALA A 538 -119.81 64.63 6.95
C ALA A 538 -119.21 65.74 6.05
N LEU A 539 -117.91 66.06 6.17
CA LEU A 539 -117.32 67.23 5.50
C LEU A 539 -116.44 66.92 4.27
N LYS A 540 -115.99 65.67 4.08
CA LYS A 540 -115.32 65.17 2.86
C LYS A 540 -116.18 65.34 1.61
N LYS A 541 -117.49 65.50 1.78
CA LYS A 541 -118.43 65.55 0.66
C LYS A 541 -118.40 66.80 -0.19
N LYS A 542 -117.85 67.96 0.22
CA LYS A 542 -118.14 69.17 -0.60
C LYS A 542 -117.05 70.18 -0.93
N ILE A 543 -116.12 70.56 -0.07
CA ILE A 543 -115.51 71.90 -0.29
C ILE A 543 -113.99 71.91 -0.45
N VAL A 544 -113.28 70.88 0.02
CA VAL A 544 -111.81 70.79 -0.12
C VAL A 544 -111.38 70.38 -1.53
N ALA A 545 -112.28 69.77 -2.32
CA ALA A 545 -111.98 69.19 -3.62
C ALA A 545 -111.52 70.18 -4.70
N LEU A 546 -111.85 71.47 -4.63
CA LEU A 546 -111.71 72.34 -5.81
C LEU A 546 -110.75 73.52 -5.64
N LYS A 547 -110.38 73.94 -4.43
CA LYS A 547 -109.59 75.17 -4.25
C LYS A 547 -108.12 74.95 -3.89
N ASN A 548 -107.79 73.86 -3.20
CA ASN A 548 -106.40 73.53 -2.83
C ASN A 548 -105.59 72.88 -3.98
N ARG A 549 -106.26 72.46 -5.06
CA ARG A 549 -105.61 71.80 -6.20
C ARG A 549 -104.84 72.78 -7.09
N LYS A 550 -105.21 74.06 -7.11
CA LYS A 550 -104.61 75.05 -8.00
C LYS A 550 -103.28 75.60 -7.46
N THR A 551 -103.22 75.95 -6.18
CA THR A 551 -102.03 76.55 -5.56
C THR A 551 -100.91 75.55 -5.28
N GLY A 552 -101.23 74.26 -5.11
CA GLY A 552 -100.20 73.21 -4.95
C GLY A 552 -99.43 72.87 -6.23
N LEU A 553 -100.00 73.09 -7.41
CA LEU A 553 -99.36 72.72 -8.69
C LEU A 553 -98.25 73.70 -9.12
N GLU A 554 -98.36 74.97 -8.72
CA GLU A 554 -97.38 76.00 -9.08
C GLU A 554 -96.10 75.90 -8.23
N GLU A 555 -96.21 75.51 -6.96
CA GLU A 555 -95.04 75.25 -6.10
C GLU A 555 -94.37 73.90 -6.36
N SER A 556 -95.12 72.88 -6.82
CA SER A 556 -94.51 71.61 -7.24
C SER A 556 -93.66 71.78 -8.48
N SER A 557 -94.06 72.63 -9.44
CA SER A 557 -93.32 72.86 -10.69
C SER A 557 -91.92 73.44 -10.47
N LYS A 558 -91.74 74.36 -9.51
CA LYS A 558 -90.41 74.94 -9.22
C LYS A 558 -89.50 73.98 -8.47
N ARG A 559 -90.05 73.09 -7.63
CA ARG A 559 -89.31 72.02 -6.96
C ARG A 559 -88.87 70.95 -7.96
N THR A 560 -89.73 70.61 -8.92
CA THR A 560 -89.37 69.65 -9.99
C THR A 560 -88.25 70.19 -10.87
N ASP A 561 -88.21 71.47 -11.20
CA ASP A 561 -87.13 72.04 -12.02
C ASP A 561 -85.76 72.00 -11.31
N SER A 562 -85.74 72.24 -9.99
CA SER A 562 -84.51 72.12 -9.19
C SER A 562 -84.07 70.66 -9.01
N GLN A 563 -85.02 69.74 -8.86
CA GLN A 563 -84.76 68.30 -8.85
C GLN A 563 -84.28 67.79 -10.21
N ILE A 564 -84.79 68.31 -11.33
CA ILE A 564 -84.32 67.96 -12.68
C ILE A 564 -82.85 68.39 -12.86
N GLY A 565 -82.45 69.54 -12.33
CA GLY A 565 -81.04 69.98 -12.36
C GLY A 565 -80.12 69.09 -11.52
N GLN A 566 -80.54 68.69 -10.32
CA GLN A 566 -79.78 67.76 -9.46
C GLN A 566 -79.69 66.37 -10.10
N LEU A 567 -80.80 65.84 -10.61
CA LEU A 567 -80.84 64.58 -11.35
C LEU A 567 -79.97 64.61 -12.61
N GLY A 568 -79.86 65.75 -13.30
CA GLY A 568 -78.96 65.90 -14.45
C GLY A 568 -77.47 65.77 -14.08
N ASN A 569 -77.08 66.33 -12.93
CA ASN A 569 -75.71 66.17 -12.41
C ASN A 569 -75.47 64.74 -11.91
N GLU A 570 -76.42 64.15 -11.19
CA GLU A 570 -76.36 62.74 -10.76
C GLU A 570 -76.29 61.79 -11.95
N ILE A 571 -77.05 62.02 -13.02
CA ILE A 571 -76.97 61.23 -14.26
C ILE A 571 -75.58 61.36 -14.89
N SER A 572 -75.00 62.57 -14.92
CA SER A 572 -73.66 62.77 -15.48
C SER A 572 -72.54 62.12 -14.65
N GLU A 573 -72.68 62.11 -13.32
CA GLU A 573 -71.76 61.40 -12.42
C GLU A 573 -71.94 59.88 -12.53
N LEU A 574 -73.17 59.39 -12.57
CA LEU A 574 -73.49 57.98 -12.78
C LEU A 574 -73.03 57.48 -14.16
N GLU A 575 -73.07 58.31 -15.20
CA GLU A 575 -72.52 57.97 -16.52
C GLU A 575 -70.99 57.86 -16.49
N ARG A 576 -70.29 58.75 -15.78
CA ARG A 576 -68.83 58.63 -15.57
C ARG A 576 -68.47 57.41 -14.73
N GLU A 577 -69.23 57.12 -13.66
CA GLU A 577 -69.04 55.91 -12.86
C GLU A 577 -69.33 54.65 -13.67
N LYS A 578 -70.40 54.65 -14.48
CA LYS A 578 -70.72 53.56 -15.40
C LYS A 578 -69.56 53.31 -16.37
N GLN A 579 -68.99 54.35 -16.98
CA GLN A 579 -67.84 54.18 -17.87
C GLN A 579 -66.60 53.66 -17.15
N ARG A 580 -66.31 54.13 -15.93
CA ARG A 580 -65.21 53.58 -15.11
C ARG A 580 -65.42 52.12 -14.74
N LYS A 581 -66.64 51.75 -14.33
CA LYS A 581 -67.01 50.36 -14.01
C LYS A 581 -66.97 49.46 -15.24
N LEU A 582 -67.39 49.95 -16.41
CA LEU A 582 -67.26 49.22 -17.67
C LEU A 582 -65.79 48.98 -18.04
N ALA A 583 -64.94 50.01 -17.97
CA ALA A 583 -63.50 49.85 -18.25
C ALA A 583 -62.80 48.93 -17.22
N GLN A 584 -63.22 48.98 -15.96
CA GLN A 584 -62.72 48.07 -14.92
C GLN A 584 -63.18 46.63 -15.18
N ALA A 585 -64.45 46.44 -15.54
CA ALA A 585 -65.00 45.12 -15.88
C ALA A 585 -64.33 44.55 -17.14
N GLU A 586 -64.05 45.36 -18.15
CA GLU A 586 -63.31 44.95 -19.35
C GLU A 586 -61.90 44.47 -18.99
N ARG A 587 -61.14 45.21 -18.17
CA ARG A 587 -59.83 44.76 -17.70
C ARG A 587 -59.89 43.47 -16.88
N GLN A 588 -60.87 43.36 -15.99
CA GLN A 588 -61.09 42.13 -15.22
C GLN A 588 -61.44 40.94 -16.11
N LEU A 589 -62.23 41.16 -17.17
CA LEU A 589 -62.55 40.13 -18.15
C LEU A 589 -61.32 39.72 -18.97
N GLU A 590 -60.45 40.66 -19.33
CA GLU A 590 -59.17 40.37 -20.01
C GLU A 590 -58.23 39.57 -19.09
N GLU A 591 -58.05 39.98 -17.84
CA GLU A 591 -57.25 39.26 -16.84
C GLU A 591 -57.79 37.84 -16.61
N LEU A 592 -59.10 37.69 -16.41
CA LEU A 592 -59.74 36.39 -16.26
C LEU A 592 -59.64 35.53 -17.52
N ALA A 593 -59.66 36.12 -18.72
CA ALA A 593 -59.47 35.39 -19.97
C ALA A 593 -58.03 34.88 -20.12
N GLU A 594 -57.03 35.67 -19.72
CA GLU A 594 -55.63 35.24 -19.69
C GLU A 594 -55.40 34.13 -18.67
N GLU A 595 -55.92 34.29 -17.45
CA GLU A 595 -55.84 33.26 -16.40
C GLU A 595 -56.51 31.97 -16.86
N ARG A 596 -57.69 32.08 -17.49
CA ARG A 596 -58.37 30.94 -18.08
C ARG A 596 -57.51 30.26 -19.14
N MET A 597 -56.92 30.99 -20.08
CA MET A 597 -56.04 30.40 -21.10
C MET A 597 -54.80 29.71 -20.49
N ARG A 598 -54.19 30.30 -19.45
CA ARG A 598 -53.08 29.66 -18.73
C ARG A 598 -53.56 28.37 -18.06
N SER A 599 -54.70 28.41 -17.38
CA SER A 599 -55.28 27.22 -16.73
C SER A 599 -55.63 26.11 -17.71
N GLU A 600 -56.20 26.44 -18.88
CA GLU A 600 -56.53 25.46 -19.93
C GLU A 600 -55.25 24.82 -20.50
N LYS A 601 -54.19 25.62 -20.70
CA LYS A 601 -52.88 25.11 -21.13
C LYS A 601 -52.24 24.20 -20.08
N ASP A 602 -52.34 24.57 -18.81
CA ASP A 602 -51.83 23.77 -17.70
C ASP A 602 -52.61 22.46 -17.55
N ILE A 603 -53.94 22.51 -17.58
CA ILE A 603 -54.82 21.34 -17.57
C ILE A 603 -54.48 20.40 -18.73
N TYR A 604 -54.29 20.92 -19.94
CA TYR A 604 -53.90 20.12 -21.08
C TYR A 604 -52.53 19.46 -20.88
N SER A 605 -51.53 20.24 -20.44
CA SER A 605 -50.17 19.72 -20.20
C SER A 605 -50.13 18.66 -19.09
N LEU A 606 -50.89 18.87 -18.01
CA LEU A 606 -51.05 17.92 -16.92
C LEU A 606 -51.83 16.70 -17.37
N GLY A 607 -52.84 16.85 -18.22
CA GLY A 607 -53.56 15.75 -18.85
C GLY A 607 -52.65 14.87 -19.71
N CYS A 608 -51.76 15.47 -20.51
CA CYS A 608 -50.75 14.74 -21.27
C CYS A 608 -49.78 13.97 -20.34
N LYS A 609 -49.25 14.63 -19.30
CA LYS A 609 -48.37 13.99 -18.31
C LYS A 609 -49.07 12.84 -17.58
N LEU A 610 -50.33 13.03 -17.19
CA LEU A 610 -51.14 12.01 -16.53
C LEU A 610 -51.35 10.81 -17.45
N LYS A 611 -51.62 11.03 -18.74
CA LYS A 611 -51.74 9.96 -19.73
C LYS A 611 -50.45 9.13 -19.80
N THR A 612 -49.29 9.78 -19.88
CA THR A 612 -47.99 9.09 -19.87
C THR A 612 -47.78 8.27 -18.59
N VAL A 613 -48.13 8.83 -17.43
CA VAL A 613 -48.05 8.12 -16.15
C VAL A 613 -49.00 6.92 -16.10
N LEU A 614 -50.21 7.05 -16.64
CA LEU A 614 -51.17 5.94 -16.72
C LEU A 614 -50.69 4.82 -17.66
N GLU A 615 -50.10 5.18 -18.81
CA GLU A 615 -49.52 4.23 -19.75
C GLU A 615 -48.33 3.47 -19.13
N GLU A 616 -47.41 4.18 -18.46
CA GLU A 616 -46.30 3.54 -17.74
C GLU A 616 -46.78 2.70 -16.55
N ASN A 617 -47.78 3.16 -15.79
CA ASN A 617 -48.37 2.35 -14.73
C ASN A 617 -49.04 1.08 -15.28
N ALA A 618 -49.72 1.15 -16.43
CA ALA A 618 -50.28 -0.04 -17.08
C ALA A 618 -49.17 -0.99 -17.54
N ARG A 619 -48.09 -0.46 -18.11
CA ARG A 619 -46.90 -1.24 -18.50
C ARG A 619 -46.25 -1.92 -17.29
N LEU A 620 -46.09 -1.21 -16.19
CA LEU A 620 -45.55 -1.75 -14.94
C LEU A 620 -46.46 -2.82 -14.35
N ARG A 621 -47.78 -2.61 -14.30
CA ARG A 621 -48.75 -3.63 -13.85
C ARG A 621 -48.69 -4.90 -14.69
N ASN A 622 -48.64 -4.76 -16.02
CA ASN A 622 -48.48 -5.90 -16.92
C ASN A 622 -47.13 -6.61 -16.70
N GLY A 623 -46.07 -5.84 -16.46
CA GLY A 623 -44.75 -6.37 -16.10
C GLY A 623 -44.78 -7.17 -14.80
N ILE A 624 -45.37 -6.61 -13.74
CA ILE A 624 -45.55 -7.25 -12.43
C ILE A 624 -46.35 -8.55 -12.58
N GLN A 625 -47.50 -8.51 -13.25
CA GLN A 625 -48.31 -9.70 -13.51
C GLN A 625 -47.51 -10.79 -14.27
N GLY A 626 -46.72 -10.37 -15.27
CA GLY A 626 -45.83 -11.27 -16.01
C GLY A 626 -44.71 -11.86 -15.15
N PHE A 627 -44.22 -11.14 -14.14
CA PHE A 627 -43.27 -11.66 -13.16
C PHE A 627 -43.95 -12.61 -12.17
N GLU A 628 -45.12 -12.28 -11.64
CA GLU A 628 -45.90 -13.15 -10.75
C GLU A 628 -46.22 -14.49 -11.41
N GLN A 629 -46.65 -14.49 -12.68
CA GLN A 629 -46.89 -15.72 -13.43
C GLN A 629 -45.62 -16.55 -13.66
N ARG A 630 -44.47 -15.90 -13.88
CA ARG A 630 -43.18 -16.59 -14.02
C ARG A 630 -42.72 -17.19 -12.69
N THR A 631 -42.81 -16.43 -11.61
CA THR A 631 -42.50 -16.89 -10.25
C THR A 631 -43.43 -18.02 -9.82
N GLY A 632 -44.73 -17.93 -10.13
CA GLY A 632 -45.70 -19.00 -9.87
C GLY A 632 -45.37 -20.29 -10.63
N ARG A 633 -45.03 -20.18 -11.92
CA ARG A 633 -44.54 -21.34 -12.71
C ARG A 633 -43.26 -21.93 -12.13
N MET A 634 -42.31 -21.09 -11.74
CA MET A 634 -41.04 -21.53 -11.14
C MET A 634 -41.24 -22.21 -9.78
N ARG A 635 -42.21 -21.75 -8.98
CA ARG A 635 -42.57 -22.39 -7.72
C ARG A 635 -43.16 -23.78 -7.96
N LEU A 636 -44.09 -23.92 -8.91
CA LEU A 636 -44.67 -25.21 -9.28
C LEU A 636 -43.62 -26.20 -9.79
N THR A 637 -42.67 -25.76 -10.62
CA THR A 637 -41.58 -26.64 -11.10
C THR A 637 -40.64 -27.01 -9.96
N TRP A 638 -40.34 -26.09 -9.05
CA TRP A 638 -39.51 -26.37 -7.87
C TRP A 638 -40.17 -27.38 -6.92
N GLU A 639 -41.47 -27.22 -6.63
CA GLU A 639 -42.23 -28.19 -5.80
C GLU A 639 -42.25 -29.58 -6.45
N SER A 640 -42.48 -29.66 -7.76
CA SER A 640 -42.41 -30.92 -8.50
C SER A 640 -41.01 -31.57 -8.44
N ALA A 641 -39.95 -30.78 -8.59
CA ALA A 641 -38.57 -31.24 -8.48
C ALA A 641 -38.23 -31.72 -7.06
N LEU A 642 -38.73 -31.02 -6.04
CA LEU A 642 -38.55 -31.42 -4.64
C LEU A 642 -39.23 -32.76 -4.36
N HIS A 643 -40.47 -32.94 -4.82
CA HIS A 643 -41.16 -34.24 -4.72
C HIS A 643 -40.42 -35.35 -5.47
N ALA A 644 -39.86 -35.06 -6.65
CA ALA A 644 -39.04 -36.02 -7.38
C ALA A 644 -37.76 -36.40 -6.62
N LYS A 645 -37.10 -35.43 -5.98
CA LYS A 645 -35.91 -35.66 -5.13
C LYS A 645 -36.23 -36.57 -3.95
N VAL A 646 -37.31 -36.28 -3.21
CA VAL A 646 -37.74 -37.10 -2.06
C VAL A 646 -37.98 -38.54 -2.49
N ARG A 647 -38.70 -38.77 -3.60
CA ARG A 647 -38.91 -40.12 -4.14
C ARG A 647 -37.61 -40.84 -4.50
N GLN A 648 -36.60 -40.13 -5.02
CA GLN A 648 -35.30 -40.73 -5.32
C GLN A 648 -34.49 -41.05 -4.06
N GLU A 649 -34.57 -40.22 -3.02
CA GLU A 649 -33.93 -40.50 -1.74
C GLU A 649 -34.54 -41.72 -1.04
N GLU A 650 -35.87 -41.87 -1.10
CA GLU A 650 -36.58 -43.06 -0.62
C GLU A 650 -36.14 -44.31 -1.37
N ARG A 651 -36.08 -44.26 -2.71
CA ARG A 651 -35.58 -45.38 -3.53
C ARG A 651 -34.13 -45.73 -3.19
N ARG A 652 -33.27 -44.73 -2.99
CA ARG A 652 -31.86 -44.94 -2.61
C ARG A 652 -31.72 -45.53 -1.22
N ARG A 653 -32.61 -45.18 -0.29
CA ARG A 653 -32.65 -45.79 1.05
C ARG A 653 -33.05 -47.26 0.97
N ALA A 654 -34.15 -47.56 0.28
CA ALA A 654 -34.61 -48.94 0.09
C ALA A 654 -33.58 -49.82 -0.64
N ALA A 655 -32.82 -49.26 -1.59
CA ALA A 655 -31.74 -50.00 -2.26
C ALA A 655 -30.54 -50.27 -1.33
N ARG A 656 -30.25 -49.36 -0.39
CA ARG A 656 -29.18 -49.56 0.60
C ARG A 656 -29.57 -50.62 1.63
N GLU A 657 -30.79 -50.57 2.16
CA GLU A 657 -31.30 -51.59 3.07
C GLU A 657 -31.19 -52.98 2.45
N ARG A 658 -31.61 -53.16 1.19
CA ARG A 658 -31.46 -54.46 0.48
C ARG A 658 -30.01 -54.90 0.30
N LEU A 659 -29.06 -53.98 0.16
CA LEU A 659 -27.65 -54.30 0.02
C LEU A 659 -27.03 -54.69 1.36
N GLU A 660 -27.43 -54.01 2.44
CA GLU A 660 -27.03 -54.34 3.81
C GLU A 660 -27.57 -55.73 4.19
N ASP A 661 -28.86 -56.00 3.94
CA ASP A 661 -29.47 -57.33 4.14
C ASP A 661 -28.71 -58.42 3.35
N GLY A 662 -28.44 -58.18 2.06
CA GLY A 662 -27.70 -59.13 1.23
C GLY A 662 -26.25 -59.34 1.67
N TRP A 663 -25.60 -58.32 2.24
CA TRP A 663 -24.27 -58.47 2.82
C TRP A 663 -24.27 -59.27 4.11
N GLU A 664 -25.28 -59.09 4.97
CA GLU A 664 -25.44 -59.91 6.18
C GLU A 664 -25.67 -61.39 5.81
N GLU A 665 -26.53 -61.65 4.81
CA GLU A 665 -26.74 -63.02 4.30
C GLU A 665 -25.44 -63.65 3.76
N ASP A 666 -24.66 -62.89 2.98
CA ASP A 666 -23.37 -63.34 2.44
C ASP A 666 -22.34 -63.63 3.55
N ASP A 667 -22.31 -62.81 4.61
CA ASP A 667 -21.37 -62.98 5.74
C ASP A 667 -21.72 -64.22 6.57
N VAL A 668 -23.02 -64.44 6.82
CA VAL A 668 -23.52 -65.68 7.44
C VAL A 668 -23.11 -66.89 6.60
N MET A 669 -23.34 -66.85 5.29
CA MET A 669 -22.97 -67.93 4.38
C MET A 669 -21.46 -68.20 4.41
N ARG A 670 -20.62 -67.15 4.43
CA ARG A 670 -19.17 -67.32 4.58
C ARG A 670 -18.77 -67.98 5.89
N SER A 671 -19.40 -67.60 7.01
CA SER A 671 -19.15 -68.21 8.32
C SER A 671 -19.52 -69.70 8.31
N GLU A 672 -20.67 -70.05 7.73
CA GLU A 672 -21.10 -71.45 7.60
C GLU A 672 -20.10 -72.27 6.77
N PHE A 673 -19.64 -71.76 5.62
CA PHE A 673 -18.62 -72.44 4.82
C PHE A 673 -17.29 -72.58 5.55
N GLN A 674 -16.86 -71.56 6.29
CA GLN A 674 -15.65 -71.64 7.13
C GLN A 674 -15.76 -72.72 8.21
N GLU A 675 -16.92 -72.86 8.86
CA GLU A 675 -17.14 -73.93 9.83
C GLU A 675 -17.10 -75.32 9.18
N VAL A 676 -17.71 -75.47 7.99
CA VAL A 676 -17.68 -76.74 7.25
C VAL A 676 -16.26 -77.10 6.83
N ASP A 677 -15.51 -76.14 6.30
CA ASP A 677 -14.11 -76.33 5.91
C ASP A 677 -13.23 -76.70 7.12
N LEU A 678 -13.42 -76.04 8.27
CA LEU A 678 -12.73 -76.39 9.51
C LEU A 678 -13.03 -77.83 9.95
N ARG A 679 -14.30 -78.25 9.89
CA ARG A 679 -14.68 -79.64 10.21
C ARG A 679 -14.08 -80.63 9.22
N LEU A 680 -14.04 -80.30 7.93
CA LEU A 680 -13.40 -81.12 6.90
C LEU A 680 -11.90 -81.28 7.17
N LEU A 681 -11.21 -80.19 7.53
CA LEU A 681 -9.79 -80.19 7.87
C LEU A 681 -9.49 -81.05 9.12
N VAL A 682 -10.35 -80.99 10.15
CA VAL A 682 -10.23 -81.85 11.34
C VAL A 682 -10.41 -83.32 10.95
N ASN A 683 -11.45 -83.65 10.18
CA ASN A 683 -11.67 -85.04 9.74
C ASN A 683 -10.51 -85.56 8.87
N LEU A 684 -9.92 -84.72 8.01
CA LEU A 684 -8.73 -85.08 7.23
C LEU A 684 -7.52 -85.32 8.14
N ALA A 685 -7.35 -84.51 9.19
CA ALA A 685 -6.29 -84.72 10.17
C ALA A 685 -6.45 -86.04 10.94
N ASP A 686 -7.68 -86.39 11.32
CA ASP A 686 -8.00 -87.68 11.98
C ASP A 686 -7.69 -88.87 11.06
N ILE A 687 -8.08 -88.79 9.77
CA ILE A 687 -7.76 -89.83 8.78
C ILE A 687 -6.24 -89.96 8.61
N VAL A 688 -5.51 -88.85 8.55
CA VAL A 688 -4.04 -88.88 8.49
C VAL A 688 -3.48 -89.58 9.73
N GLY A 689 -3.99 -89.25 10.92
CA GLY A 689 -3.64 -89.93 12.17
C GLY A 689 -3.89 -91.44 12.12
N GLU A 690 -5.08 -91.87 11.71
CA GLU A 690 -5.41 -93.30 11.55
C GLU A 690 -4.48 -94.00 10.54
N THR A 691 -4.11 -93.32 9.46
CA THR A 691 -3.18 -93.89 8.48
C THR A 691 -1.76 -94.02 9.01
N GLU A 692 -1.31 -93.09 9.86
CA GLU A 692 -0.03 -93.22 10.57
C GLU A 692 -0.07 -94.38 11.58
N GLU A 693 -1.12 -94.51 12.37
CA GLU A 693 -1.29 -95.66 13.29
C GLU A 693 -1.32 -97.00 12.55
N ARG A 694 -2.04 -97.07 11.42
CA ARG A 694 -2.05 -98.27 10.56
C ARG A 694 -0.67 -98.55 9.98
N ARG A 695 0.07 -97.52 9.57
CA ARG A 695 1.44 -97.67 9.10
C ARG A 695 2.34 -98.25 10.19
N GLU A 696 2.27 -97.73 11.42
CA GLU A 696 3.02 -98.28 12.56
C GLU A 696 2.62 -99.73 12.89
N ALA A 697 1.32 -100.07 12.77
CA ALA A 697 0.86 -101.45 12.95
C ALA A 697 1.38 -102.38 11.86
N LEU A 698 1.38 -101.94 10.59
CA LEU A 698 1.97 -102.68 9.47
C LEU A 698 3.47 -102.86 9.66
N GLU A 699 4.20 -101.82 10.06
CA GLU A 699 5.64 -101.92 10.37
C GLU A 699 5.88 -102.99 11.44
N ARG A 700 5.11 -103.00 12.53
CA ARG A 700 5.18 -104.05 13.57
C ARG A 700 4.90 -105.47 13.05
N VAL A 701 3.91 -105.65 12.18
CA VAL A 701 3.62 -106.95 11.55
C VAL A 701 4.75 -107.36 10.61
N THR A 702 5.32 -106.41 9.88
CA THR A 702 6.44 -106.65 8.97
C THR A 702 7.67 -107.10 9.74
N ASP A 703 8.00 -106.41 10.84
CA ASP A 703 9.07 -106.81 11.76
C ASP A 703 8.83 -108.22 12.32
N SER A 704 7.59 -108.54 12.73
CA SER A 704 7.23 -109.88 13.20
C SER A 704 7.41 -110.94 12.12
N LEU A 705 6.97 -110.68 10.89
CA LEU A 705 7.15 -111.60 9.76
C LEU A 705 8.62 -111.78 9.39
N GLU A 706 9.43 -110.73 9.45
CA GLU A 706 10.87 -110.82 9.26
C GLU A 706 11.52 -111.69 10.34
N THR A 707 11.10 -111.59 11.60
CA THR A 707 11.58 -112.49 12.65
C THR A 707 11.15 -113.94 12.47
N GLU A 708 9.90 -114.20 12.05
CA GLU A 708 9.42 -115.56 11.79
C GLU A 708 10.08 -116.17 10.55
N LEU A 709 10.25 -115.41 9.47
CA LEU A 709 10.99 -115.85 8.28
C LEU A 709 12.45 -116.15 8.62
N SER A 710 13.08 -115.32 9.46
CA SER A 710 14.43 -115.60 9.96
C SER A 710 14.47 -116.90 10.78
N SER A 711 13.43 -117.18 11.56
CA SER A 711 13.30 -118.44 12.32
C SER A 711 13.08 -119.65 11.40
N LEU A 712 12.30 -119.50 10.33
CA LEU A 712 12.04 -120.56 9.35
C LEU A 712 13.29 -120.88 8.53
N ASP A 713 14.06 -119.85 8.15
CA ASP A 713 15.34 -119.99 7.46
C ASP A 713 16.36 -120.72 8.37
N SER A 714 16.33 -120.46 9.68
CA SER A 714 17.14 -121.22 10.66
C SER A 714 16.72 -122.70 10.78
N PHE A 715 15.43 -123.01 10.63
CA PHE A 715 14.92 -124.39 10.72
C PHE A 715 15.23 -125.20 9.45
N LEU A 716 15.18 -124.58 8.26
CA LEU A 716 15.48 -125.25 6.99
C LEU A 716 16.96 -125.57 6.81
N GLN A 717 17.87 -124.90 7.53
CA GLN A 717 19.33 -125.14 7.45
C GLN A 717 19.85 -126.23 8.41
N THR A 718 18.99 -126.85 9.24
CA THR A 718 19.39 -127.89 10.21
C THR A 718 18.78 -129.28 9.99
N ALA A 719 18.21 -129.55 8.80
CA ALA A 719 17.78 -130.88 8.35
C ALA A 719 18.55 -131.37 7.11
#